data_AF-A0A1S2CIB8-F1
#
_entry.id   AF-A0A1S2CIB8-F1
#
_cell.length_a   1.000
_cell.length_b   1.000
_cell.length_c   1.000
_cell.angle_alpha   90.00
_cell.angle_beta   90.00
_cell.angle_gamma   90.00
#
_symmetry.space_group_name_H-M   'P 1'
#
loop_
_entity.id
_entity.type
_entity.pdbx_description
1 polymer ?
#
loop_
_entity_poly.entity_id
_entity_poly.type
_entity_poly.pdbx_seq_one_letter_code
_entity_poly.pdbx_strand_id
1 'polypeptide(L)'
;MTRFQWSRILAVLILLLPLAFTCQGAETFRFPNIEFLRVPPDVKLSPMEAAASGDWQPLDSSPNFGYTRDTAWFRFDVPDNSQLDLLEIAYSHLDYIAFYLIENGELTSEITTGDRYPFAQRPILNRHFLFPFSPNTSAHQQILLEVHTTGTLQAPMALWNAQVFFEHASVEEQLHAIYYGILISVIFFNLFVYIALREHVYLLYVLSTLGYLLLIFNLNGTAFQLIWPRSPALHSWATLLAIPFAVVFSLLFSRSFLRLKQAEPTLNRIVLGFVAMNAAMAIFAVLLDYSVAIRLSVAMVIPSTLLLTVIGPLQWVRGNPQAGYYTIAWCALSLGSAITAANKYGLLPNNFITTYGMEIGSVLQATLLALALAARLYQERQGKLEAREAELKAMAARRSAELKLIENALHNPLTGLPNRTSFEMQINDLIRQAPATRHGIVVIHLNNLQSVTKTLGHQNSDRILELASKSLNATVREMPGIISLGQHNGRSFFVASLDSETFACVVNATTSEQARRSVVRTLEAIRCPIDYLGMQIPLNPQLGVAVSPVHGTDATSLIRKAAIAEGSDRAHERGIAYYKPSIDSYSAGRLTMASELQQALANDGLALHLQPKLDFRTGRISGMEALIRWPEREQTVPADEIIMLAEQTGLIKPLTRWVLEQSLQLRNCLLENNYLLDLSVNISPNNLREPDFPLFVKRLMNAHPRHEGAIIFEVTETSMMQDPANALKALNSLAKAGIPVSIDDFGSGYSSLSYIKQLPASEIKIDRSLITDLATREEDRVIVQTTINMCHSLGYLVVAEGVEDEATASLLEGMGCDMIQGYLLSRPLPLEHMLVWLTQKGETVTKQHAPGQ
;
A
#
# COMPACT_ATOMS: atom_id res chain seq x y z
N MET A 1 25.87 14.15 8.07
CA MET A 1 27.11 14.94 7.89
C MET A 1 28.31 14.00 7.88
N THR A 2 29.12 14.03 6.83
CA THR A 2 30.23 13.09 6.61
C THR A 2 31.47 13.46 7.46
N ARG A 3 32.33 12.45 7.74
CA ARG A 3 33.60 12.57 8.50
C ARG A 3 34.51 13.72 8.06
N PHE A 4 34.31 14.26 6.85
CA PHE A 4 35.15 15.27 6.20
C PHE A 4 34.97 16.71 6.73
N GLN A 5 33.87 17.03 7.42
CA GLN A 5 33.66 18.37 7.98
C GLN A 5 34.32 18.56 9.36
N TRP A 6 34.51 17.47 10.11
CA TRP A 6 35.12 17.49 11.44
C TRP A 6 36.60 17.88 11.40
N SER A 7 37.35 17.42 10.39
CA SER A 7 38.76 17.77 10.23
C SER A 7 38.97 19.26 9.93
N ARG A 8 38.03 19.91 9.23
CA ARG A 8 38.11 21.34 8.91
C ARG A 8 37.81 22.23 10.11
N ILE A 9 36.84 21.86 10.96
CA ILE A 9 36.54 22.61 12.20
C ILE A 9 37.70 22.46 13.20
N LEU A 10 38.24 21.25 13.34
CA LEU A 10 39.41 21.00 14.17
C LEU A 10 40.63 21.77 13.64
N ALA A 11 40.83 21.82 12.32
CA ALA A 11 41.91 22.59 11.68
C ALA A 11 41.76 24.10 11.90
N VAL A 12 40.54 24.65 11.89
CA VAL A 12 40.29 26.08 12.18
C VAL A 12 40.57 26.42 13.64
N LEU A 13 40.20 25.55 14.58
CA LEU A 13 40.53 25.72 16.00
C LEU A 13 42.05 25.60 16.27
N ILE A 14 42.74 24.71 15.55
CA ILE A 14 44.20 24.55 15.61
C ILE A 14 44.92 25.74 14.93
N LEU A 15 44.34 26.32 13.88
CA LEU A 15 44.88 27.51 13.19
C LEU A 15 44.78 28.81 14.01
N LEU A 16 43.98 28.83 15.08
CA LEU A 16 43.87 29.99 15.99
C LEU A 16 44.84 29.92 17.19
N LEU A 17 45.48 28.77 17.43
CA LEU A 17 46.48 28.57 18.48
C LEU A 17 47.83 29.32 18.31
N PRO A 18 48.32 29.73 17.11
CA PRO A 18 49.63 30.36 17.00
C PRO A 18 49.66 31.87 17.22
N LEU A 19 48.56 32.52 17.65
CA LEU A 19 48.55 33.95 17.95
C LEU A 19 49.06 34.31 19.37
N ALA A 20 49.53 33.33 20.14
CA ALA A 20 50.16 33.59 21.43
C ALA A 20 51.65 33.91 21.24
N PHE A 21 51.93 35.20 21.39
CA PHE A 21 53.21 35.89 21.34
C PHE A 21 54.40 35.14 21.97
N THR A 22 55.55 35.33 21.34
CA THR A 22 56.88 35.06 21.89
C THR A 22 57.17 35.97 23.09
N CYS A 23 57.39 35.43 24.28
CA CYS A 23 58.08 36.16 25.35
C CYS A 23 59.59 36.01 25.17
N GLN A 24 60.25 37.10 24.77
CA GLN A 24 61.70 37.28 24.86
C GLN A 24 62.08 37.77 26.26
N GLY A 25 63.26 37.37 26.76
CA GLY A 25 64.10 38.19 27.65
C GLY A 25 64.21 37.73 29.10
N ALA A 26 65.35 37.15 29.45
CA ALA A 26 65.70 36.59 30.76
C ALA A 26 66.15 37.63 31.84
N GLU A 27 65.76 38.91 31.74
CA GLU A 27 66.16 39.96 32.70
C GLU A 27 64.98 40.76 33.28
N THR A 28 63.75 40.26 33.18
CA THR A 28 62.53 41.07 33.40
C THR A 28 61.81 40.83 34.75
N PHE A 29 62.04 39.69 35.40
CA PHE A 29 61.53 39.38 36.74
C PHE A 29 62.43 38.39 37.48
N ARG A 30 62.34 38.32 38.81
CA ARG A 30 63.16 37.44 39.66
C ARG A 30 62.33 36.85 40.80
N PHE A 31 62.53 35.57 41.10
CA PHE A 31 62.03 34.96 42.34
C PHE A 31 62.96 35.35 43.50
N PRO A 32 62.43 35.93 44.59
CA PRO A 32 63.25 36.24 45.76
C PRO A 32 63.71 34.96 46.47
N ASN A 33 64.84 35.04 47.19
CA ASN A 33 65.29 33.98 48.09
C ASN A 33 64.48 34.13 49.39
N ILE A 34 63.40 33.37 49.51
CA ILE A 34 62.42 33.53 50.59
C ILE A 34 62.83 32.73 51.81
N GLU A 35 62.81 33.37 52.97
CA GLU A 35 62.75 32.68 54.26
C GLU A 35 61.33 32.79 54.82
N PHE A 36 60.88 31.76 55.53
CA PHE A 36 59.55 31.75 56.15
C PHE A 36 59.61 31.39 57.64
N LEU A 37 58.63 31.91 58.37
CA LEU A 37 58.38 31.62 59.78
C LEU A 37 56.88 31.36 59.95
N ARG A 38 56.50 30.19 60.49
CA ARG A 38 55.09 29.88 60.79
C ARG A 38 54.83 30.00 62.27
N VAL A 39 53.79 30.76 62.59
CA VAL A 39 53.42 31.08 63.96
C VAL A 39 51.98 30.58 64.21
N PRO A 40 51.72 29.83 65.29
CA PRO A 40 50.36 29.41 65.62
C PRO A 40 49.42 30.61 65.73
N PRO A 41 48.12 30.47 65.37
CA PRO A 41 47.18 31.59 65.29
C PRO A 41 46.96 32.36 66.60
N ASP A 42 47.24 31.73 67.75
CA ASP A 42 47.08 32.33 69.07
C ASP A 42 48.26 33.23 69.47
N VAL A 43 49.37 33.19 68.72
CA VAL A 43 50.57 33.98 68.97
C VAL A 43 50.64 35.14 67.97
N LYS A 44 50.61 36.37 68.49
CA LYS A 44 50.79 37.59 67.68
C LYS A 44 52.20 38.12 67.87
N LEU A 45 52.93 38.29 66.78
CA LEU A 45 54.22 38.96 66.75
C LEU A 45 54.05 40.33 66.09
N SER A 46 54.72 41.35 66.61
CA SER A 46 54.90 42.61 65.88
C SER A 46 55.88 42.40 64.71
N PRO A 47 55.88 43.27 63.68
CA PRO A 47 56.77 43.13 62.52
C PRO A 47 58.26 43.06 62.90
N MET A 48 58.67 43.85 63.90
CA MET A 48 60.06 43.87 64.39
C MET A 48 60.39 42.62 65.23
N GLU A 49 59.45 42.08 66.01
CA GLU A 49 59.64 40.81 66.73
C GLU A 49 59.73 39.62 65.77
N ALA A 50 58.92 39.62 64.71
CA ALA A 50 58.99 38.61 63.65
C ALA A 50 60.33 38.69 62.90
N ALA A 51 60.75 39.90 62.49
CA ALA A 51 62.03 40.13 61.81
C ALA A 51 63.24 39.68 62.66
N ALA A 52 63.22 39.94 63.97
CA ALA A 52 64.27 39.58 64.91
C ALA A 52 64.25 38.11 65.38
N SER A 53 63.25 37.32 64.98
CA SER A 53 63.17 35.90 65.31
C SER A 53 64.38 35.12 64.77
N GLY A 54 64.81 34.08 65.50
CA GLY A 54 65.88 33.17 65.07
C GLY A 54 65.38 31.93 64.30
N ASP A 55 64.06 31.72 64.21
CA ASP A 55 63.44 30.47 63.75
C ASP A 55 63.09 30.46 62.25
N TRP A 56 63.72 31.33 61.46
CA TRP A 56 63.48 31.43 60.02
C TRP A 56 64.04 30.22 59.26
N GLN A 57 63.26 29.70 58.31
CA GLN A 57 63.63 28.57 57.47
C GLN A 57 63.72 29.01 56.00
N PRO A 58 64.76 28.60 55.25
CA PRO A 58 64.83 28.87 53.82
C PRO A 58 63.76 28.08 53.06
N LEU A 59 63.25 28.64 51.97
CA LEU A 59 62.27 28.01 51.09
C LEU A 59 62.74 27.99 49.64
N ASP A 60 63.05 26.80 49.12
CA ASP A 60 63.59 26.61 47.77
C ASP A 60 62.54 26.69 46.64
N SER A 61 61.25 26.76 46.98
CA SER A 61 60.15 26.76 46.01
C SER A 61 59.09 27.79 46.38
N SER A 62 58.16 28.05 45.47
CA SER A 62 57.06 29.00 45.69
C SER A 62 56.24 28.66 46.96
N PRO A 63 55.96 29.62 47.86
CA PRO A 63 55.20 29.38 49.09
C PRO A 63 53.84 28.72 48.88
N ASN A 64 53.71 27.47 49.35
CA ASN A 64 52.46 26.71 49.32
C ASN A 64 52.39 25.77 50.53
N PHE A 65 51.59 26.14 51.53
CA PHE A 65 51.40 25.34 52.76
C PHE A 65 50.04 24.66 52.81
N GLY A 66 49.26 24.72 51.72
CA GLY A 66 47.91 24.17 51.67
C GLY A 66 47.00 24.80 52.74
N TYR A 67 46.13 23.99 53.34
CA TYR A 67 45.25 24.46 54.40
C TYR A 67 45.98 24.47 55.75
N THR A 68 46.39 25.64 56.21
CA THR A 68 46.92 25.85 57.57
C THR A 68 46.11 26.93 58.29
N ARG A 69 46.13 26.92 59.63
CA ARG A 69 45.61 28.01 60.47
C ARG A 69 46.73 28.91 61.01
N ASP A 70 47.98 28.56 60.76
CA ASP A 70 49.14 29.32 61.19
C ASP A 70 49.23 30.63 60.40
N THR A 71 49.75 31.68 61.05
CA THR A 71 50.21 32.89 60.38
C THR A 71 51.58 32.61 59.77
N ALA A 72 51.70 32.78 58.46
CA ALA A 72 52.96 32.63 57.75
C ALA A 72 53.60 34.01 57.56
N TRP A 73 54.78 34.18 58.12
CA TRP A 73 55.66 35.30 57.87
C TRP A 73 56.67 34.93 56.78
N PHE A 74 56.94 35.86 55.87
CA PHE A 74 57.94 35.70 54.83
C PHE A 74 58.89 36.89 54.85
N ARG A 75 60.20 36.65 54.72
CA ARG A 75 61.18 37.72 54.56
C ARG A 75 62.15 37.41 53.44
N PHE A 76 62.63 38.46 52.79
CA PHE A 76 63.70 38.41 51.82
C PHE A 76 64.27 39.80 51.60
N ASP A 77 65.54 39.88 51.22
CA ASP A 77 66.19 41.15 50.95
C ASP A 77 65.80 41.67 49.57
N VAL A 78 65.62 42.99 49.47
CA VAL A 78 65.43 43.66 48.19
C VAL A 78 66.76 43.61 47.45
N PRO A 79 66.82 43.05 46.22
CA PRO A 79 68.06 43.01 45.47
C PRO A 79 68.60 44.41 45.21
N ASP A 80 69.93 44.60 45.23
CA ASP A 80 70.61 45.88 44.88
C ASP A 80 70.37 46.34 43.43
N ASN A 81 69.51 45.64 42.67
CA ASN A 81 69.13 45.97 41.31
C ASN A 81 68.08 47.09 41.30
N SER A 82 68.46 48.28 40.85
CA SER A 82 67.60 49.47 40.78
C SER A 82 66.43 49.38 39.79
N GLN A 83 66.30 48.28 39.02
CA GLN A 83 65.23 48.11 38.03
C GLN A 83 63.98 47.37 38.56
N LEU A 84 64.07 46.67 39.70
CA LEU A 84 62.93 45.97 40.31
C LEU A 84 62.28 46.87 41.36
N ASP A 85 61.01 47.19 41.18
CA ASP A 85 60.25 48.16 41.98
C ASP A 85 58.84 47.67 42.36
N LEU A 86 58.53 46.42 42.03
CA LEU A 86 57.20 45.84 42.25
C LEU A 86 57.30 44.42 42.79
N LEU A 87 56.64 44.17 43.92
CA LEU A 87 56.41 42.81 44.43
C LEU A 87 55.01 42.35 43.99
N GLU A 88 54.96 41.20 43.34
CA GLU A 88 53.74 40.49 43.02
C GLU A 88 53.54 39.30 43.97
N ILE A 89 52.32 39.14 44.47
CA ILE A 89 51.80 37.86 44.99
C ILE A 89 50.70 37.38 44.04
N ALA A 90 51.03 36.39 43.21
CA ALA A 90 50.20 35.88 42.11
C ALA A 90 49.11 34.91 42.60
N TYR A 91 48.35 35.32 43.62
CA TYR A 91 47.23 34.56 44.19
C TYR A 91 46.18 35.50 44.78
N SER A 92 44.93 35.40 44.33
CA SER A 92 43.90 36.41 44.64
C SER A 92 43.09 36.16 45.91
N HIS A 93 43.20 34.99 46.53
CA HIS A 93 42.31 34.49 47.60
C HIS A 93 43.01 34.41 48.96
N LEU A 94 43.78 35.44 49.32
CA LEU A 94 44.38 35.57 50.65
C LEU A 94 43.51 36.51 51.50
N ASP A 95 42.99 36.02 52.62
CA ASP A 95 42.14 36.79 53.53
C ASP A 95 42.83 38.05 54.05
N TYR A 96 44.10 37.93 54.40
CA TYR A 96 44.91 39.00 54.97
C TYR A 96 46.36 38.90 54.49
N ILE A 97 46.90 40.05 54.11
CA ILE A 97 48.31 40.28 53.80
C ILE A 97 48.70 41.63 54.40
N ALA A 98 49.76 41.65 55.19
CA ALA A 98 50.44 42.89 55.54
C ALA A 98 51.86 42.88 54.94
N PHE A 99 52.18 43.96 54.23
CA PHE A 99 53.48 44.23 53.64
C PHE A 99 54.20 45.26 54.49
N TYR A 100 55.43 44.95 54.86
CA TYR A 100 56.31 45.80 55.65
C TYR A 100 57.63 45.96 54.89
N LEU A 101 58.07 47.20 54.70
CA LEU A 101 59.39 47.53 54.16
C LEU A 101 60.28 48.03 55.30
N ILE A 102 61.43 47.39 55.48
CA ILE A 102 62.40 47.70 56.52
C ILE A 102 63.67 48.27 55.85
N GLU A 103 64.05 49.50 56.18
CA GLU A 103 65.32 50.11 55.76
C GLU A 103 66.24 50.27 56.97
N ASN A 104 67.45 49.72 56.90
CA ASN A 104 68.46 49.82 57.97
C ASN A 104 67.95 49.46 59.38
N GLY A 105 66.98 48.54 59.46
CA GLY A 105 66.37 48.08 60.72
C GLY A 105 65.18 48.89 61.22
N GLU A 106 64.74 49.92 60.50
CA GLU A 106 63.53 50.70 60.80
C GLU A 106 62.40 50.42 59.79
N LEU A 107 61.16 50.37 60.27
CA LEU A 107 59.97 50.17 59.44
C LEU A 107 59.63 51.48 58.69
N THR A 108 59.67 51.47 57.36
CA THR A 108 59.45 52.67 56.53
C THR A 108 58.13 52.66 55.76
N SER A 109 57.56 51.49 55.50
CA SER A 109 56.24 51.36 54.84
C SER A 109 55.47 50.18 55.41
N GLU A 110 54.17 50.37 55.62
CA GLU A 110 53.22 49.35 56.07
C GLU A 110 51.95 49.44 55.21
N ILE A 111 51.56 48.31 54.62
CA ILE A 111 50.37 48.21 53.79
C ILE A 111 49.61 46.93 54.16
N THR A 112 48.36 47.06 54.58
CA THR A 112 47.48 45.92 54.85
C THR A 112 46.39 45.80 53.81
N THR A 113 46.21 44.60 53.25
CA THR A 113 45.19 44.28 52.26
C THR A 113 44.79 42.79 52.34
N GLY A 114 43.92 42.34 51.44
CA GLY A 114 43.41 40.97 51.41
C GLY A 114 42.08 40.88 50.68
N ASP A 115 41.51 39.69 50.58
CA ASP A 115 40.19 39.46 49.97
C ASP A 115 39.02 39.78 50.92
N ARG A 116 39.29 39.90 52.23
CA ARG A 116 38.33 40.38 53.24
C ARG A 116 38.22 41.90 53.31
N TYR A 117 39.12 42.61 52.64
CA TYR A 117 39.15 44.07 52.56
C TYR A 117 38.55 44.53 51.24
N PRO A 118 37.90 45.72 51.17
CA PRO A 118 37.45 46.27 49.91
C PRO A 118 38.57 46.31 48.88
N PHE A 119 38.28 45.96 47.62
CA PHE A 119 39.30 45.84 46.57
C PHE A 119 40.10 47.13 46.36
N ALA A 120 39.46 48.29 46.60
CA ALA A 120 40.08 49.61 46.53
C ALA A 120 41.18 49.86 47.58
N GLN A 121 41.32 49.01 48.59
CA GLN A 121 42.39 49.07 49.59
C GLN A 121 43.72 48.49 49.06
N ARG A 122 43.72 47.82 47.90
CA ARG A 122 44.95 47.39 47.24
C ARG A 122 45.74 48.61 46.74
N PRO A 123 47.07 48.68 46.95
CA PRO A 123 47.89 49.81 46.47
C PRO A 123 47.78 50.03 44.97
N ILE A 124 47.74 48.93 44.22
CA ILE A 124 47.51 48.89 42.78
C ILE A 124 46.30 48.00 42.53
N LEU A 125 45.34 48.50 41.76
CA LEU A 125 44.08 47.82 41.46
C LEU A 125 44.30 46.69 40.45
N ASN A 126 44.83 45.57 40.93
CA ASN A 126 45.03 44.35 40.17
C ASN A 126 44.47 43.14 40.92
N ARG A 127 44.08 42.09 40.19
CA ARG A 127 43.61 40.81 40.76
C ARG A 127 44.68 40.08 41.58
N HIS A 128 45.96 40.24 41.24
CA HIS A 128 47.09 39.84 42.07
C HIS A 128 47.37 40.92 43.12
N PHE A 129 48.00 40.56 44.23
CA PHE A 129 48.40 41.57 45.21
C PHE A 129 49.73 42.16 44.77
N LEU A 130 49.74 43.47 44.53
CA LEU A 130 50.88 44.21 44.01
C LEU A 130 51.31 45.28 45.00
N PHE A 131 52.57 45.22 45.43
CA PHE A 131 53.16 46.14 46.40
C PHE A 131 54.32 46.89 45.73
N PRO A 132 54.14 48.17 45.39
CA PRO A 132 55.23 48.98 44.87
C PRO A 132 56.23 49.29 45.99
N PHE A 133 57.52 49.26 45.68
CA PHE A 133 58.60 49.69 46.57
C PHE A 133 59.65 50.47 45.78
N SER A 134 60.44 51.30 46.45
CA SER A 134 61.50 52.10 45.80
C SER A 134 62.87 51.54 46.19
N PRO A 135 63.60 50.89 45.27
CA PRO A 135 64.91 50.30 45.59
C PRO A 135 65.91 51.41 45.97
N ASN A 136 66.55 51.26 47.13
CA ASN A 136 67.52 52.21 47.64
C ASN A 136 68.91 51.56 47.73
N THR A 137 69.79 51.87 46.78
CA THR A 137 71.15 51.29 46.74
C THR A 137 72.07 51.80 47.84
N SER A 138 71.64 52.77 48.65
CA SER A 138 72.42 53.34 49.77
C SER A 138 72.02 52.76 51.15
N ALA A 139 70.97 51.95 51.21
CA ALA A 139 70.44 51.37 52.45
C ALA A 139 70.11 49.89 52.25
N HIS A 140 70.32 49.06 53.27
CA HIS A 140 69.89 47.66 53.21
C HIS A 140 68.37 47.61 53.40
N GLN A 141 67.66 47.16 52.36
CA GLN A 141 66.21 47.03 52.33
C GLN A 141 65.79 45.56 52.46
N GLN A 142 64.89 45.28 53.40
CA GLN A 142 64.28 43.97 53.58
C GLN A 142 62.75 44.08 53.50
N ILE A 143 62.14 43.17 52.75
CA ILE A 143 60.68 43.04 52.71
C ILE A 143 60.27 41.95 53.70
N LEU A 144 59.27 42.26 54.50
CA LEU A 144 58.61 41.35 55.42
C LEU A 144 57.11 41.29 55.09
N LEU A 145 56.56 40.09 54.97
CA LEU A 145 55.16 39.84 54.68
C LEU A 145 54.54 39.02 55.80
N GLU A 146 53.37 39.41 56.26
CA GLU A 146 52.51 38.63 57.16
C GLU A 146 51.30 38.16 56.37
N VAL A 147 51.08 36.85 56.32
CA VAL A 147 49.96 36.23 55.58
C VAL A 147 49.22 35.27 56.47
N HIS A 148 47.90 35.45 56.57
CA HIS A 148 47.01 34.44 57.14
C HIS A 148 45.71 34.36 56.33
N THR A 149 45.21 33.15 56.13
CA THR A 149 44.00 32.89 55.33
C THR A 149 43.25 31.71 55.92
N THR A 150 41.91 31.74 55.78
CA THR A 150 41.07 30.59 56.11
C THR A 150 40.99 29.57 54.97
N GLY A 151 41.40 29.96 53.76
CA GLY A 151 41.54 29.11 52.58
C GLY A 151 42.89 28.38 52.53
N THR A 152 43.38 28.12 51.32
CA THR A 152 44.73 27.57 51.11
C THR A 152 45.76 28.70 51.14
N LEU A 153 46.76 28.57 52.00
CA LEU A 153 47.88 29.50 52.06
C LEU A 153 48.85 29.21 50.92
N GLN A 154 48.70 30.00 49.86
CA GLN A 154 49.56 30.02 48.68
C GLN A 154 49.96 31.46 48.41
N ALA A 155 51.26 31.73 48.40
CA ALA A 155 51.79 33.07 48.18
C ALA A 155 52.95 33.03 47.18
N PRO A 156 52.68 32.69 45.90
CA PRO A 156 53.68 32.75 44.85
C PRO A 156 54.16 34.19 44.67
N MET A 157 55.42 34.45 45.03
CA MET A 157 56.01 35.79 45.02
C MET A 157 56.99 35.96 43.87
N ALA A 158 56.92 37.09 43.19
CA ALA A 158 57.88 37.48 42.17
C ALA A 158 58.18 38.98 42.25
N LEU A 159 59.44 39.34 42.03
CA LEU A 159 59.88 40.73 41.91
C LEU A 159 59.94 41.12 40.44
N TRP A 160 59.33 42.25 40.11
CA TRP A 160 59.16 42.74 38.75
C TRP A 160 59.66 44.17 38.61
N ASN A 161 60.02 44.52 37.37
CA ASN A 161 59.91 45.89 36.92
C ASN A 161 58.42 46.20 36.63
N ALA A 162 57.88 47.28 37.19
CA ALA A 162 56.46 47.61 37.13
C ALA A 162 55.95 47.76 35.69
N GLN A 163 56.72 48.39 34.78
CA GLN A 163 56.31 48.56 33.39
C GLN A 163 56.19 47.21 32.68
N VAL A 164 57.19 46.33 32.84
CA VAL A 164 57.19 45.00 32.21
C VAL A 164 56.09 44.11 32.78
N PHE A 165 55.81 44.21 34.09
CA PHE A 165 54.69 43.52 34.70
C PHE A 165 53.36 43.87 34.02
N PHE A 166 53.06 45.16 33.81
CA PHE A 166 51.80 45.56 33.18
C PHE A 166 51.71 45.14 31.71
N GLU A 167 52.82 45.08 30.98
CA GLU A 167 52.87 44.52 29.62
C GLU A 167 52.51 43.03 29.63
N HIS A 168 53.12 42.26 30.53
CA HIS A 168 52.82 40.83 30.70
C HIS A 168 51.37 40.58 31.16
N ALA A 169 50.93 41.32 32.19
CA ALA A 169 49.58 41.23 32.73
C ALA A 169 48.51 41.59 31.67
N SER A 170 48.77 42.58 30.82
CA SER A 170 47.88 42.94 29.71
C SER A 170 47.68 41.78 28.73
N VAL A 171 48.73 41.04 28.38
CA VAL A 171 48.62 39.85 27.51
C VAL A 171 47.77 38.77 28.19
N GLU A 172 47.99 38.55 29.48
CA GLU A 172 47.22 37.58 30.27
C GLU A 172 45.74 37.96 30.35
N GLU A 173 45.42 39.23 30.59
CA GLU A 173 44.06 39.76 30.63
C GLU A 173 43.36 39.65 29.29
N GLN A 174 44.05 39.88 28.16
CA GLN A 174 43.51 39.68 26.82
C GLN A 174 43.12 38.21 26.57
N LEU A 175 43.95 37.25 27.00
CA LEU A 175 43.62 35.83 26.89
C LEU A 175 42.36 35.47 27.70
N HIS A 176 42.27 35.97 28.93
CA HIS A 176 41.08 35.79 29.77
C HIS A 176 39.84 36.46 29.16
N ALA A 177 39.97 37.65 28.57
CA ALA A 177 38.88 38.35 27.90
C ALA A 177 38.34 37.55 26.70
N ILE A 178 39.23 36.96 25.88
CA ILE A 178 38.84 36.06 24.78
C ILE A 178 38.07 34.85 25.34
N TYR A 179 38.61 34.21 26.39
CA TYR A 179 37.97 33.07 27.04
C TYR A 179 36.56 33.39 27.55
N TYR A 180 36.40 34.47 28.33
CA TYR A 180 35.10 34.90 28.83
C TYR A 180 34.15 35.27 27.70
N GLY A 181 34.64 35.96 26.66
CA GLY A 181 33.87 36.32 25.47
C GLY A 181 33.29 35.10 24.74
N ILE A 182 34.07 34.01 24.61
CA ILE A 182 33.60 32.76 24.00
C ILE A 182 32.47 32.14 24.84
N LEU A 183 32.66 31.99 26.15
CA LEU A 183 31.64 31.40 27.02
C LEU A 183 30.35 32.23 27.06
N ILE A 184 30.48 33.56 27.18
CA ILE A 184 29.34 34.49 27.14
C ILE A 184 28.59 34.36 25.81
N SER A 185 29.31 34.27 24.69
CA SER A 185 28.69 34.07 23.36
C SER A 185 27.92 32.75 23.28
N VAL A 186 28.50 31.66 23.80
CA VAL A 186 27.84 30.34 23.86
C VAL A 186 26.58 30.40 24.74
N ILE A 187 26.64 31.08 25.88
CA ILE A 187 25.51 31.30 26.80
C ILE A 187 24.38 32.05 26.08
N PHE A 188 24.67 33.21 25.48
CA PHE A 188 23.64 34.01 24.78
C PHE A 188 23.05 33.27 23.58
N PHE A 189 23.87 32.61 22.77
CA PHE A 189 23.40 31.83 21.63
C PHE A 189 22.43 30.73 22.08
N ASN A 190 22.80 29.93 23.09
CA ASN A 190 21.95 28.84 23.56
C ASN A 190 20.72 29.35 24.33
N LEU A 191 20.79 30.52 24.96
CA LEU A 191 19.63 31.18 25.57
C LEU A 191 18.63 31.64 24.50
N PHE A 192 19.11 32.21 23.40
CA PHE A 192 18.27 32.56 22.24
C PHE A 192 17.58 31.30 21.68
N VAL A 193 18.33 30.22 21.50
CA VAL A 193 17.78 28.93 21.04
C VAL A 193 16.74 28.39 22.05
N TYR A 194 16.98 28.51 23.36
CA TYR A 194 16.00 28.16 24.38
C TYR A 194 14.71 28.99 24.26
N ILE A 195 14.80 30.31 24.08
CA ILE A 195 13.62 31.19 23.94
C ILE A 195 12.81 30.79 22.70
N ALA A 196 13.49 30.47 21.60
CA ALA A 196 12.87 30.06 20.35
C ALA A 196 12.23 28.67 20.40
N LEU A 197 12.86 27.70 21.06
CA LEU A 197 12.43 26.29 21.03
C LEU A 197 11.68 25.84 22.28
N ARG A 198 11.84 26.55 23.40
CA ARG A 198 11.29 26.22 24.73
C ARG A 198 11.71 24.84 25.27
N GLU A 199 12.82 24.29 24.79
CA GLU A 199 13.36 23.02 25.27
C GLU A 199 14.28 23.20 26.49
N HIS A 200 13.89 22.65 27.64
CA HIS A 200 14.61 22.81 28.91
C HIS A 200 16.09 22.38 28.90
N VAL A 201 16.51 21.50 27.98
CA VAL A 201 17.91 21.06 27.86
C VAL A 201 18.84 22.25 27.58
N TYR A 202 18.41 23.20 26.75
CA TYR A 202 19.20 24.39 26.42
C TYR A 202 19.34 25.32 27.62
N LEU A 203 18.28 25.50 28.42
CA LEU A 203 18.37 26.28 29.64
C LEU A 203 19.33 25.65 30.66
N LEU A 204 19.28 24.32 30.83
CA LEU A 204 20.22 23.62 31.71
C LEU A 204 21.66 23.72 31.22
N TYR A 205 21.87 23.69 29.91
CA TYR A 205 23.19 23.92 29.31
C TYR A 205 23.69 25.35 29.57
N VAL A 206 22.84 26.36 29.34
CA VAL A 206 23.14 27.77 29.64
C VAL A 206 23.55 27.95 31.10
N LEU A 207 22.79 27.36 32.04
CA LEU A 207 23.09 27.45 33.48
C LEU A 207 24.37 26.69 33.86
N SER A 208 24.65 25.54 33.22
CA SER A 208 25.91 24.81 33.40
C SER A 208 27.11 25.64 32.94
N THR A 209 27.06 26.19 31.72
CA THR A 209 28.13 27.04 31.16
C THR A 209 28.30 28.33 31.96
N LEU A 210 27.19 28.95 32.41
CA LEU A 210 27.24 30.11 33.31
C LEU A 210 27.93 29.75 34.64
N GLY A 211 27.68 28.55 35.17
CA GLY A 211 28.35 28.08 36.38
C GLY A 211 29.86 27.97 36.19
N TYR A 212 30.32 27.41 35.07
CA TYR A 212 31.75 27.37 34.75
C TYR A 212 32.35 28.76 34.57
N LEU A 213 31.65 29.65 33.86
CA LEU A 213 32.06 31.04 33.71
C LEU A 213 32.24 31.69 35.08
N LEU A 214 31.23 31.60 35.97
CA LEU A 214 31.29 32.15 37.32
C LEU A 214 32.41 31.52 38.14
N LEU A 215 32.65 30.21 38.03
CA LEU A 215 33.72 29.52 38.73
C LEU A 215 35.09 30.09 38.35
N ILE A 216 35.42 30.14 37.06
CA ILE A 216 36.73 30.63 36.59
C ILE A 216 36.86 32.14 36.85
N PHE A 217 35.78 32.90 36.66
CA PHE A 217 35.77 34.33 36.92
C PHE A 217 36.05 34.66 38.40
N ASN A 218 35.54 33.84 39.33
CA ASN A 218 35.86 33.96 40.76
C ASN A 218 37.26 33.44 41.09
N LEU A 219 37.66 32.26 40.60
CA LEU A 219 38.97 31.67 40.89
C LEU A 219 40.13 32.58 40.45
N ASN A 220 39.97 33.33 39.36
CA ASN A 220 40.98 34.26 38.88
C ASN A 220 40.94 35.63 39.57
N GLY A 221 40.04 35.87 40.54
CA GLY A 221 39.89 37.16 41.22
C GLY A 221 39.25 38.28 40.39
N THR A 222 39.06 38.06 39.09
CA THR A 222 38.46 39.04 38.16
C THR A 222 37.04 39.44 38.56
N ALA A 223 36.26 38.52 39.14
CA ALA A 223 34.92 38.81 39.65
C ALA A 223 34.93 39.86 40.76
N PHE A 224 35.91 39.79 41.66
CA PHE A 224 36.04 40.74 42.74
C PHE A 224 36.44 42.12 42.20
N GLN A 225 37.39 42.16 41.26
CA GLN A 225 37.84 43.40 40.62
C GLN A 225 36.71 44.11 39.85
N LEU A 226 35.88 43.39 39.09
CA LEU A 226 34.96 43.99 38.13
C LEU A 226 33.49 44.06 38.58
N ILE A 227 32.96 43.07 39.31
CA ILE A 227 31.51 43.00 39.60
C ILE A 227 31.18 43.55 40.99
N TRP A 228 31.94 43.18 42.01
CA TRP A 228 31.67 43.57 43.40
C TRP A 228 32.90 44.08 44.16
N PRO A 229 33.66 45.07 43.63
CA PRO A 229 34.90 45.55 44.23
C PRO A 229 34.74 46.16 45.63
N ARG A 230 33.52 46.57 45.99
CA ARG A 230 33.21 47.18 47.29
C ARG A 230 32.72 46.18 48.34
N SER A 231 32.43 44.93 47.96
CA SER A 231 31.78 43.96 48.84
C SER A 231 32.57 42.65 48.94
N PRO A 232 33.52 42.56 49.88
CA PRO A 232 34.22 41.32 50.20
C PRO A 232 33.28 40.16 50.52
N ALA A 233 32.20 40.41 51.26
CA ALA A 233 31.23 39.37 51.63
C ALA A 233 30.54 38.74 50.40
N LEU A 234 30.15 39.57 49.41
CA LEU A 234 29.59 39.05 48.16
C LEU A 234 30.61 38.24 47.37
N HIS A 235 31.89 38.64 47.38
CA HIS A 235 32.96 37.86 46.77
C HIS A 235 33.09 36.48 47.40
N SER A 236 33.19 36.40 48.73
CA SER A 236 33.32 35.13 49.44
C SER A 236 32.13 34.21 49.19
N TRP A 237 30.89 34.73 49.18
CA TRP A 237 29.70 33.95 48.85
C TRP A 237 29.68 33.50 47.39
N ALA A 238 30.07 34.36 46.45
CA ALA A 238 30.12 34.01 45.03
C ALA A 238 31.14 32.90 44.76
N THR A 239 32.35 33.01 45.32
CA THR A 239 33.40 31.99 45.23
C THR A 239 32.91 30.65 45.80
N LEU A 240 32.22 30.69 46.94
CA LEU A 240 31.72 29.50 47.62
C LEU A 240 30.58 28.80 46.86
N LEU A 241 29.65 29.56 46.28
CA LEU A 241 28.48 29.03 45.57
C LEU A 241 28.76 28.65 44.10
N ALA A 242 29.82 29.20 43.49
CA ALA A 242 30.13 28.94 42.08
C ALA A 242 30.38 27.45 41.78
N ILE A 243 31.11 26.76 42.66
CA ILE A 243 31.41 25.31 42.52
C ILE A 243 30.13 24.46 42.52
N PRO A 244 29.30 24.46 43.57
CA PRO A 244 28.12 23.61 43.60
C PRO A 244 27.09 24.02 42.53
N PHE A 245 26.99 25.31 42.19
CA PHE A 245 26.15 25.75 41.08
C PHE A 245 26.58 25.13 39.74
N ALA A 246 27.87 25.21 39.40
CA ALA A 246 28.41 24.63 38.17
C ALA A 246 28.16 23.11 38.10
N VAL A 247 28.40 22.40 39.20
CA VAL A 247 28.25 20.94 39.27
C VAL A 247 26.78 20.52 39.18
N VAL A 248 25.88 21.16 39.92
CA VAL A 248 24.44 20.85 39.91
C VAL A 248 23.87 20.99 38.50
N PHE A 249 24.11 22.12 37.84
CA PHE A 249 23.57 22.34 36.50
C PHE A 249 24.23 21.46 35.45
N SER A 250 25.51 21.13 35.60
CA SER A 250 26.17 20.14 34.74
C SER A 250 25.55 18.75 34.87
N LEU A 251 25.27 18.28 36.08
CA LEU A 251 24.59 17.00 36.32
C LEU A 251 23.15 16.99 35.78
N LEU A 252 22.40 18.07 36.01
CA LEU A 252 21.04 18.22 35.47
C LEU A 252 21.04 18.27 33.94
N PHE A 253 21.98 19.00 33.34
CA PHE A 253 22.18 19.04 31.90
C PHE A 253 22.48 17.63 31.38
N SER A 254 23.47 16.93 31.93
CA SER A 254 23.85 15.57 31.49
C SER A 254 22.69 14.59 31.58
N ARG A 255 21.91 14.67 32.66
CA ARG A 255 20.69 13.87 32.85
C ARG A 255 19.67 14.10 31.72
N SER A 256 19.45 15.36 31.35
CA SER A 256 18.47 15.77 30.34
C SER A 256 18.95 15.53 28.91
N PHE A 257 20.23 15.82 28.65
CA PHE A 257 20.90 15.63 27.36
C PHE A 257 20.95 14.15 26.98
N LEU A 258 21.37 13.28 27.90
CA LEU A 258 21.49 11.83 27.67
C LEU A 258 20.17 11.05 27.90
N ARG A 259 19.07 11.76 28.19
CA ARG A 259 17.73 11.18 28.45
C ARG A 259 17.75 10.05 29.48
N LEU A 260 18.54 10.19 30.55
CA LEU A 260 18.78 9.10 31.51
C LEU A 260 17.51 8.56 32.17
N LYS A 261 16.47 9.40 32.34
CA LYS A 261 15.16 8.96 32.87
C LYS A 261 14.54 7.82 32.06
N GLN A 262 14.74 7.83 30.74
CA GLN A 262 14.16 6.86 29.80
C GLN A 262 15.16 5.76 29.45
N ALA A 263 16.43 6.13 29.27
CA ALA A 263 17.46 5.19 28.85
C ALA A 263 17.95 4.29 30.00
N GLU A 264 18.19 4.86 31.19
CA GLU A 264 18.86 4.15 32.30
C GLU A 264 18.39 4.64 33.68
N PRO A 265 17.32 4.05 34.24
CA PRO A 265 16.73 4.48 35.51
C PRO A 265 17.69 4.46 36.70
N THR A 266 18.58 3.47 36.77
CA THR A 266 19.58 3.33 37.84
C THR A 266 20.59 4.47 37.79
N LEU A 267 21.17 4.75 36.62
CA LEU A 267 22.12 5.84 36.44
C LEU A 267 21.48 7.20 36.68
N ASN A 268 20.21 7.36 36.29
CA ASN A 268 19.41 8.54 36.61
C ASN A 268 19.26 8.77 38.13
N ARG A 269 19.07 7.71 38.93
CA ARG A 269 18.99 7.83 40.40
C ARG A 269 20.34 8.24 41.00
N ILE A 270 21.44 7.67 40.51
CA ILE A 270 22.80 8.05 40.94
C ILE A 270 23.04 9.54 40.67
N VAL A 271 22.76 10.01 39.44
CA VAL A 271 22.91 11.42 39.08
C VAL A 271 22.05 12.33 39.96
N LEU A 272 20.79 11.95 40.23
CA LEU A 272 19.92 12.72 41.12
C LEU A 272 20.43 12.75 42.56
N GLY A 273 21.03 11.67 43.05
CA GLY A 273 21.69 11.65 44.36
C GLY A 273 22.85 12.65 44.43
N PHE A 274 23.68 12.72 43.39
CA PHE A 274 24.76 13.70 43.30
C PHE A 274 24.26 15.14 43.15
N VAL A 275 23.15 15.35 42.42
CA VAL A 275 22.47 16.67 42.36
C VAL A 275 22.01 17.09 43.74
N ALA A 276 21.33 16.20 44.48
CA ALA A 276 20.84 16.48 45.83
C ALA A 276 22.00 16.78 46.79
N MET A 277 23.09 16.03 46.71
CA MET A 277 24.28 16.22 47.55
C MET A 277 24.96 17.58 47.29
N ASN A 278 25.15 17.96 46.02
CA ASN A 278 25.74 19.26 45.68
C ASN A 278 24.78 20.44 45.97
N ALA A 279 23.47 20.26 45.81
CA ALA A 279 22.48 21.27 46.17
C ALA A 279 22.40 21.47 47.70
N ALA A 280 22.43 20.37 48.47
CA ALA A 280 22.54 20.43 49.92
C ALA A 280 23.84 21.13 50.33
N MET A 281 24.96 20.85 49.65
CA MET A 281 26.22 21.55 49.88
C MET A 281 26.10 23.06 49.66
N ALA A 282 25.45 23.51 48.58
CA ALA A 282 25.22 24.94 48.35
C ALA A 282 24.43 25.61 49.48
N ILE A 283 23.41 24.91 50.03
CA ILE A 283 22.61 25.41 51.14
C ILE A 283 23.43 25.44 52.44
N PHE A 284 24.12 24.34 52.77
CA PHE A 284 24.96 24.27 53.97
C PHE A 284 26.17 25.17 53.92
N ALA A 285 26.69 25.48 52.73
CA ALA A 285 27.82 26.38 52.56
C ALA A 285 27.54 27.79 53.09
N VAL A 286 26.28 28.23 53.09
CA VAL A 286 25.87 29.52 53.69
C VAL A 286 25.80 29.45 55.23
N LEU A 287 25.68 28.25 55.80
CA LEU A 287 25.52 28.02 57.23
C LEU A 287 26.82 27.63 57.96
N LEU A 288 27.78 27.07 57.23
CA LEU A 288 29.05 26.59 57.76
C LEU A 288 30.13 27.67 57.71
N ASP A 289 31.17 27.51 58.53
CA ASP A 289 32.39 28.29 58.42
C ASP A 289 32.99 28.14 57.00
N TYR A 290 33.45 29.27 56.43
CA TYR A 290 33.98 29.35 55.07
C TYR A 290 35.01 28.23 54.76
N SER A 291 35.95 28.00 55.69
CA SER A 291 36.99 26.98 55.54
C SER A 291 36.45 25.54 55.45
N VAL A 292 35.36 25.23 56.15
CA VAL A 292 34.71 23.91 56.10
C VAL A 292 33.91 23.78 54.82
N ALA A 293 33.15 24.82 54.49
CA ALA A 293 32.29 24.86 53.31
C ALA A 293 33.08 24.71 51.99
N ILE A 294 34.21 25.41 51.84
CA ILE A 294 35.04 25.33 50.63
C ILE A 294 35.71 23.96 50.48
N ARG A 295 36.21 23.36 51.57
CA ARG A 295 36.81 22.01 51.55
C ARG A 295 35.80 20.95 51.14
N LEU A 296 34.60 20.99 51.71
CA LEU A 296 33.53 20.06 51.35
C LEU A 296 33.09 20.25 49.89
N SER A 297 32.99 21.49 49.42
CA SER A 297 32.65 21.79 48.03
C SER A 297 33.71 21.26 47.07
N VAL A 298 35.00 21.50 47.32
CA VAL A 298 36.11 20.99 46.50
C VAL A 298 36.17 19.46 46.54
N ALA A 299 36.00 18.84 47.70
CA ALA A 299 35.97 17.38 47.84
C ALA A 299 34.86 16.74 47.01
N MET A 300 33.72 17.42 46.86
CA MET A 300 32.57 16.98 46.07
C MET A 300 32.75 17.12 44.56
N VAL A 301 33.65 17.99 44.09
CA VAL A 301 33.91 18.18 42.65
C VAL A 301 34.48 16.91 42.03
N ILE A 302 35.46 16.28 42.68
CA ILE A 302 36.17 15.11 42.13
C ILE A 302 35.21 13.96 41.77
N PRO A 303 34.38 13.43 42.69
CA PRO A 303 33.47 12.33 42.36
C PRO A 303 32.35 12.78 41.40
N SER A 304 31.92 14.04 41.45
CA SER A 304 30.89 14.57 40.53
C SER A 304 31.40 14.67 39.09
N THR A 305 32.63 15.16 38.90
CA THR A 305 33.29 15.26 37.59
C THR A 305 33.62 13.87 37.04
N LEU A 306 34.09 12.95 37.88
CA LEU A 306 34.32 11.55 37.47
C LEU A 306 33.03 10.89 36.97
N LEU A 307 31.92 11.10 37.70
CA LEU A 307 30.60 10.63 37.28
C LEU A 307 30.20 11.21 35.92
N LEU A 308 30.34 12.54 35.74
CA LEU A 308 30.03 13.23 34.48
C LEU A 308 30.84 12.68 33.30
N THR A 309 32.09 12.29 33.52
CA THR A 309 32.98 11.74 32.49
C THR A 309 32.70 10.28 32.17
N VAL A 310 32.29 9.48 33.15
CA VAL A 310 32.00 8.04 32.98
C VAL A 310 30.61 7.78 32.38
N ILE A 311 29.61 8.63 32.67
CA ILE A 311 28.24 8.45 32.15
C ILE A 311 28.21 8.42 30.61
N GLY A 312 29.04 9.24 29.96
CA GLY A 312 29.10 9.33 28.49
C GLY A 312 29.46 8.00 27.83
N PRO A 313 30.66 7.44 28.11
CA PRO A 313 31.07 6.14 27.58
C PRO A 313 30.06 5.02 27.84
N LEU A 314 29.51 4.94 29.06
CA LEU A 314 28.51 3.94 29.43
C LEU A 314 27.26 4.01 28.53
N GLN A 315 26.77 5.21 28.26
CA GLN A 315 25.62 5.41 27.37
C GLN A 315 25.96 5.21 25.90
N TRP A 316 27.20 5.49 25.50
CA TRP A 316 27.65 5.30 24.13
C TRP A 316 27.72 3.81 23.76
N VAL A 317 28.29 2.97 24.63
CA VAL A 317 28.35 1.51 24.44
C VAL A 317 26.95 0.91 24.31
N ARG A 318 25.94 1.52 24.94
CA ARG A 318 24.53 1.10 24.88
C ARG A 318 23.77 1.63 23.66
N GLY A 319 24.45 2.26 22.71
CA GLY A 319 23.87 2.68 21.44
C GLY A 319 23.18 4.05 21.47
N ASN A 320 23.38 4.87 22.50
CA ASN A 320 22.91 6.26 22.46
C ASN A 320 23.81 7.10 21.54
N PRO A 321 23.31 7.57 20.38
CA PRO A 321 24.15 8.26 19.40
C PRO A 321 24.67 9.62 19.92
N GLN A 322 23.97 10.25 20.87
CA GLN A 322 24.37 11.56 21.42
C GLN A 322 25.47 11.44 22.47
N ALA A 323 25.65 10.24 23.05
CA ALA A 323 26.63 10.01 24.09
C ALA A 323 28.08 10.12 23.59
N GLY A 324 28.34 9.93 22.29
CA GLY A 324 29.67 10.11 21.71
C GLY A 324 30.18 11.55 21.82
N TYR A 325 29.38 12.54 21.40
CA TYR A 325 29.74 13.95 21.51
C TYR A 325 29.92 14.38 22.97
N TYR A 326 29.02 13.93 23.83
CA TYR A 326 29.09 14.19 25.26
C TYR A 326 30.39 13.65 25.86
N THR A 327 30.78 12.42 25.50
CA THR A 327 32.01 11.78 26.00
C THR A 327 33.24 12.59 25.63
N ILE A 328 33.38 12.98 24.36
CA ILE A 328 34.53 13.75 23.90
C ILE A 328 34.62 15.10 24.63
N ALA A 329 33.48 15.78 24.80
CA ALA A 329 33.41 17.06 25.49
C ALA A 329 33.83 16.95 26.97
N TRP A 330 33.30 15.98 27.72
CA TRP A 330 33.64 15.80 29.13
C TRP A 330 35.06 15.25 29.35
N CYS A 331 35.57 14.44 28.43
CA CYS A 331 36.98 14.04 28.43
C CYS A 331 37.91 15.24 28.26
N ALA A 332 37.60 16.17 27.33
CA ALA A 332 38.40 17.37 27.11
C ALA A 332 38.47 18.25 28.37
N LEU A 333 37.33 18.50 29.02
CA LEU A 333 37.28 19.25 30.27
C LEU A 333 38.02 18.53 31.42
N SER A 334 37.82 17.23 31.57
CA SER A 334 38.46 16.46 32.65
C SER A 334 39.97 16.40 32.49
N LEU A 335 40.45 16.17 31.27
CA LEU A 335 41.87 16.15 30.96
C LEU A 335 42.49 17.54 31.17
N GLY A 336 41.83 18.60 30.69
CA GLY A 336 42.26 19.97 30.92
C GLY A 336 42.35 20.33 32.40
N SER A 337 41.33 19.95 33.19
CA SER A 337 41.30 20.16 34.63
C SER A 337 42.41 19.38 35.36
N ALA A 338 42.68 18.14 34.94
CA ALA A 338 43.75 17.32 35.51
C ALA A 338 45.14 17.88 35.18
N ILE A 339 45.34 18.39 33.96
CA ILE A 339 46.57 19.05 33.53
C ILE A 339 46.83 20.31 34.36
N THR A 340 45.83 21.20 34.50
CA THR A 340 45.97 22.42 35.30
C THR A 340 46.21 22.10 36.78
N ALA A 341 45.53 21.08 37.33
CA ALA A 341 45.80 20.65 38.69
C ALA A 341 47.24 20.15 38.86
N ALA A 342 47.71 19.26 37.98
CA ALA A 342 49.08 18.74 38.03
C ALA A 342 50.14 19.84 37.86
N ASN A 343 49.88 20.86 37.04
CA ASN A 343 50.72 22.05 36.92
C ASN A 343 50.78 22.85 38.23
N LYS A 344 49.63 23.13 38.86
CA LYS A 344 49.58 23.87 40.13
C LYS A 344 50.23 23.13 41.30
N TYR A 345 50.34 21.80 41.24
CA TYR A 345 51.09 20.98 42.20
C TYR A 345 52.58 20.81 41.83
N GLY A 346 53.06 21.44 40.76
CA GLY A 346 54.45 21.35 40.32
C GLY A 346 54.85 20.03 39.66
N LEU A 347 53.88 19.16 39.35
CA LEU A 347 54.13 17.87 38.68
C LEU A 347 54.39 18.04 37.18
N LEU A 348 53.95 19.16 36.60
CA LEU A 348 54.12 19.49 35.19
C LEU A 348 54.79 20.85 35.02
N PRO A 349 55.66 21.03 34.01
CA PRO A 349 56.32 22.30 33.74
C PRO A 349 55.31 23.38 33.37
N ASN A 350 55.60 24.65 33.70
CA ASN A 350 54.79 25.80 33.32
C ASN A 350 54.95 26.09 31.83
N ASN A 351 53.87 25.91 31.07
CA ASN A 351 53.74 26.32 29.67
C ASN A 351 52.28 26.69 29.39
N PHE A 352 52.00 27.25 28.22
CA PHE A 352 50.66 27.70 27.86
C PHE A 352 49.57 26.62 28.06
N ILE A 353 49.82 25.37 27.67
CA ILE A 353 48.84 24.28 27.76
C ILE A 353 48.65 23.83 29.21
N THR A 354 49.73 23.75 29.99
CA THR A 354 49.68 23.28 31.37
C THR A 354 49.09 24.32 32.31
N THR A 355 49.32 25.61 32.04
CA THR A 355 48.72 26.74 32.77
C THR A 355 47.23 26.90 32.46
N TYR A 356 46.84 26.92 31.18
CA TYR A 356 45.45 27.19 30.74
C TYR A 356 44.65 25.93 30.36
N GLY A 357 45.08 24.75 30.83
CA GLY A 357 44.49 23.46 30.44
C GLY A 357 42.98 23.37 30.72
N MET A 358 42.54 23.84 31.88
CA MET A 358 41.14 23.86 32.30
C MET A 358 40.30 24.81 31.44
N GLU A 359 40.80 26.00 31.15
CA GLU A 359 40.17 27.00 30.28
C GLU A 359 39.98 26.44 28.87
N ILE A 360 41.04 25.87 28.27
CA ILE A 360 41.00 25.21 26.97
C ILE A 360 40.00 24.06 26.97
N GLY A 361 40.05 23.19 27.99
CA GLY A 361 39.14 22.06 28.15
C GLY A 361 37.68 22.48 28.27
N SER A 362 37.39 23.57 28.99
CA SER A 362 36.03 24.10 29.15
C SER A 362 35.50 24.77 27.88
N VAL A 363 36.33 25.50 27.11
CA VAL A 363 35.92 26.05 25.81
C VAL A 363 35.61 24.94 24.81
N LEU A 364 36.45 23.90 24.76
CA LEU A 364 36.21 22.73 23.91
C LEU A 364 34.93 22.01 24.32
N GLN A 365 34.74 21.77 25.62
CA GLN A 365 33.54 21.13 26.16
C GLN A 365 32.28 21.94 25.81
N ALA A 366 32.30 23.25 26.04
CA ALA A 366 31.18 24.13 25.73
C ALA A 366 30.87 24.08 24.23
N THR A 367 31.86 24.35 23.38
CA THR A 367 31.67 24.39 21.92
C THR A 367 31.16 23.06 21.36
N LEU A 368 31.72 21.92 21.81
CA LEU A 368 31.31 20.60 21.37
C LEU A 368 29.89 20.25 21.80
N LEU A 369 29.49 20.59 23.03
CA LEU A 369 28.13 20.36 23.51
C LEU A 369 27.09 21.26 22.80
N ALA A 370 27.45 22.52 22.51
CA ALA A 370 26.60 23.40 21.72
C ALA A 370 26.38 22.84 20.30
N LEU A 371 27.44 22.34 19.66
CA LEU A 371 27.34 21.68 18.36
C LEU A 371 26.50 20.38 18.43
N ALA A 372 26.65 19.60 19.49
CA ALA A 372 25.88 18.38 19.71
C ALA A 372 24.38 18.67 19.92
N LEU A 373 24.04 19.74 20.63
CA LEU A 373 22.67 20.24 20.76
C LEU A 373 22.07 20.66 19.41
N ALA A 374 22.85 21.34 18.56
CA ALA A 374 22.42 21.69 17.21
C ALA A 374 22.19 20.44 16.34
N ALA A 375 23.10 19.47 16.39
CA ALA A 375 22.96 18.20 15.66
C ALA A 375 21.71 17.40 16.11
N ARG A 376 21.43 17.37 17.41
CA ARG A 376 20.21 16.77 17.97
C ARG A 376 18.95 17.41 17.39
N LEU A 377 18.87 18.74 17.40
CA LEU A 377 17.70 19.48 16.92
C LEU A 377 17.45 19.19 15.43
N TYR A 378 18.53 19.17 14.65
CA TYR A 378 18.46 18.87 13.23
C TYR A 378 17.85 17.48 12.98
N GLN A 379 18.32 16.46 13.71
CA GLN A 379 17.78 15.10 13.59
C GLN A 379 16.30 15.00 14.00
N GLU A 380 15.91 15.63 15.12
CA GLU A 380 14.53 15.56 15.59
C GLU A 380 13.54 16.24 14.62
N ARG A 381 13.94 17.38 14.03
CA ARG A 381 13.12 18.06 13.01
C ARG A 381 12.98 17.24 11.75
N GLN A 382 14.06 16.60 11.29
CA GLN A 382 14.03 15.80 10.08
C GLN A 382 13.06 14.60 10.23
N GLY A 383 13.09 13.90 11.36
CA GLY A 383 12.16 12.80 11.62
C GLY A 383 10.68 13.22 11.66
N LYS A 384 10.37 14.40 12.21
CA LYS A 384 8.98 14.94 12.22
C LYS A 384 8.49 15.27 10.81
N LEU A 385 9.36 15.78 9.94
CA LEU A 385 9.01 16.09 8.55
C LEU A 385 8.74 14.81 7.74
N GLU A 386 9.61 13.81 7.85
CA GLU A 386 9.45 12.51 7.16
C GLU A 386 8.14 11.81 7.57
N ALA A 387 7.80 11.83 8.86
CA ALA A 387 6.52 11.29 9.36
C ALA A 387 5.30 12.01 8.76
N ARG A 388 5.35 13.34 8.67
CA ARG A 388 4.25 14.14 8.11
C ARG A 388 4.08 13.92 6.60
N GLU A 389 5.18 13.77 5.87
CA GLU A 389 5.15 13.45 4.45
C GLU A 389 4.55 12.05 4.20
N ALA A 390 4.94 11.07 5.03
CA ALA A 390 4.38 9.72 4.95
C ALA A 390 2.87 9.70 5.21
N GLU A 391 2.40 10.46 6.19
CA GLU A 391 0.97 10.60 6.50
C GLU A 391 0.19 11.21 5.33
N LEU A 392 0.70 12.31 4.73
CA LEU A 392 0.08 12.93 3.56
C LEU A 392 0.02 11.99 2.35
N LYS A 393 1.09 11.23 2.10
CA LYS A 393 1.13 10.21 1.03
C LYS A 393 0.09 9.11 1.28
N ALA A 394 -0.05 8.65 2.52
CA ALA A 394 -1.04 7.62 2.88
C ALA A 394 -2.48 8.13 2.66
N MET A 395 -2.78 9.37 3.05
CA MET A 395 -4.09 9.98 2.79
C MET A 395 -4.39 10.12 1.29
N ALA A 396 -3.41 10.58 0.50
CA ALA A 396 -3.55 10.70 -0.95
C ALA A 396 -3.79 9.33 -1.62
N ALA A 397 -3.06 8.30 -1.21
CA ALA A 397 -3.24 6.93 -1.71
C ALA A 397 -4.64 6.38 -1.38
N ARG A 398 -5.13 6.60 -0.16
CA ARG A 398 -6.47 6.18 0.25
C ARG A 398 -7.56 6.86 -0.59
N ARG A 399 -7.47 8.18 -0.76
CA ARG A 399 -8.44 8.93 -1.57
C ARG A 399 -8.46 8.47 -3.03
N SER A 400 -7.29 8.19 -3.61
CA SER A 400 -7.19 7.62 -4.96
C SER A 400 -7.83 6.25 -5.07
N ALA A 401 -7.64 5.38 -4.07
CA ALA A 401 -8.28 4.07 -4.01
C ALA A 401 -9.81 4.17 -3.91
N GLU A 402 -10.33 5.06 -3.06
CA GLU A 402 -11.77 5.31 -2.92
C GLU A 402 -12.40 5.80 -4.24
N LEU A 403 -11.75 6.73 -4.95
CA LEU A 403 -12.23 7.19 -6.26
C LEU A 403 -12.25 6.07 -7.30
N LYS A 404 -11.21 5.23 -7.35
CA LYS A 404 -11.16 4.07 -8.26
C LYS A 404 -12.25 3.04 -7.94
N LEU A 405 -12.57 2.83 -6.67
CA LEU A 405 -13.67 1.94 -6.28
C LEU A 405 -15.01 2.45 -6.78
N ILE A 406 -15.28 3.76 -6.67
CA ILE A 406 -16.50 4.37 -7.21
C ILE A 406 -16.54 4.26 -8.73
N GLU A 407 -15.42 4.52 -9.41
CA GLU A 407 -15.33 4.39 -10.86
C GLU A 407 -15.64 2.96 -11.32
N ASN A 408 -15.02 1.96 -10.70
CA ASN A 408 -15.27 0.54 -10.98
C ASN A 408 -16.69 0.08 -10.60
N ALA A 409 -17.31 0.70 -9.60
CA ALA A 409 -18.68 0.37 -9.18
C ALA A 409 -19.74 0.86 -10.17
N LEU A 410 -19.44 1.91 -10.95
CA LEU A 410 -20.41 2.56 -11.86
C LEU A 410 -20.07 2.45 -13.35
N HIS A 411 -18.83 2.08 -13.70
CA HIS A 411 -18.38 1.95 -15.08
C HIS A 411 -17.74 0.58 -15.34
N ASN A 412 -17.80 0.14 -16.58
CA ASN A 412 -17.05 -1.01 -17.05
C ASN A 412 -15.56 -0.62 -17.17
N PRO A 413 -14.63 -1.34 -16.51
CA PRO A 413 -13.22 -0.97 -16.47
C PRO A 413 -12.50 -1.06 -17.82
N LEU A 414 -13.02 -1.87 -18.75
CA LEU A 414 -12.46 -2.04 -20.09
C LEU A 414 -12.96 -0.95 -21.05
N THR A 415 -14.28 -0.77 -21.16
CA THR A 415 -14.85 0.18 -22.14
C THR A 415 -14.95 1.61 -21.61
N GLY A 416 -14.96 1.80 -20.30
CA GLY A 416 -15.21 3.07 -19.63
C GLY A 416 -16.65 3.57 -19.74
N LEU A 417 -17.57 2.76 -20.31
CA LEU A 417 -19.01 3.07 -20.36
C LEU A 417 -19.65 2.82 -18.98
N PRO A 418 -20.79 3.47 -18.66
CA PRO A 418 -21.61 3.09 -17.52
C PRO A 418 -21.88 1.59 -17.51
N ASN A 419 -21.74 0.94 -16.36
CA ASN A 419 -22.05 -0.48 -16.23
C ASN A 419 -23.55 -0.70 -16.02
N ARG A 420 -23.96 -1.97 -15.97
CA ARG A 420 -25.35 -2.38 -15.71
C ARG A 420 -25.97 -1.69 -14.50
N THR A 421 -25.25 -1.60 -13.37
CA THR A 421 -25.73 -0.98 -12.14
C THR A 421 -26.05 0.50 -12.36
N SER A 422 -25.16 1.24 -13.01
CA SER A 422 -25.40 2.65 -13.36
C SER A 422 -26.59 2.80 -14.31
N PHE A 423 -26.69 1.94 -15.32
CA PHE A 423 -27.79 1.96 -16.30
C PHE A 423 -29.15 1.69 -15.66
N GLU A 424 -29.25 0.69 -14.78
CA GLU A 424 -30.48 0.35 -14.05
C GLU A 424 -30.94 1.50 -13.14
N MET A 425 -30.01 2.15 -12.43
CA MET A 425 -30.32 3.34 -11.61
C MET A 425 -30.93 4.45 -12.47
N GLN A 426 -30.30 4.75 -13.60
CA GLN A 426 -30.73 5.82 -14.49
C GLN A 426 -32.10 5.55 -15.14
N ILE A 427 -32.36 4.32 -15.59
CA ILE A 427 -33.68 3.94 -16.13
C ILE A 427 -34.76 4.09 -15.05
N ASN A 428 -34.51 3.59 -13.85
CA ASN A 428 -35.48 3.70 -12.76
C ASN A 428 -35.75 5.16 -12.40
N ASP A 429 -34.73 6.04 -12.44
CA ASP A 429 -34.90 7.47 -12.25
C ASP A 429 -35.73 8.11 -13.37
N LEU A 430 -35.47 7.78 -14.64
CA LEU A 430 -36.24 8.27 -15.79
C LEU A 430 -37.72 7.86 -15.70
N ILE A 431 -37.99 6.59 -15.37
CA ILE A 431 -39.37 6.08 -15.20
C ILE A 431 -40.07 6.79 -14.03
N ARG A 432 -39.37 7.00 -12.91
CA ARG A 432 -39.93 7.72 -11.75
C ARG A 432 -40.24 9.19 -12.06
N GLN A 433 -39.34 9.88 -12.77
CA GLN A 433 -39.48 11.29 -13.10
C GLN A 433 -40.58 11.54 -14.15
N ALA A 434 -40.75 10.62 -15.10
CA ALA A 434 -41.74 10.77 -16.16
C ALA A 434 -42.50 9.46 -16.45
N PRO A 435 -43.44 9.04 -15.57
CA PRO A 435 -44.14 7.75 -15.69
C PRO A 435 -45.00 7.63 -16.96
N ALA A 436 -45.51 8.76 -17.47
CA ALA A 436 -46.33 8.81 -18.67
C ALA A 436 -45.50 8.76 -19.98
N THR A 437 -44.19 8.99 -19.90
CA THR A 437 -43.31 8.96 -21.08
C THR A 437 -42.98 7.52 -21.45
N ARG A 438 -43.12 7.18 -22.73
CA ARG A 438 -42.72 5.87 -23.26
C ARG A 438 -41.21 5.80 -23.43
N HIS A 439 -40.53 5.02 -22.60
CA HIS A 439 -39.09 4.77 -22.69
C HIS A 439 -38.83 3.42 -23.36
N GLY A 440 -38.09 3.41 -24.46
CA GLY A 440 -37.61 2.20 -25.13
C GLY A 440 -36.23 1.81 -24.61
N ILE A 441 -36.12 0.65 -23.99
CA ILE A 441 -34.84 0.04 -23.63
C ILE A 441 -34.39 -0.83 -24.80
N VAL A 442 -33.22 -0.52 -25.34
CA VAL A 442 -32.60 -1.25 -26.45
C VAL A 442 -31.40 -2.00 -25.90
N VAL A 443 -31.39 -3.32 -26.06
CA VAL A 443 -30.25 -4.19 -25.78
C VAL A 443 -29.57 -4.52 -27.12
N ILE A 444 -28.25 -4.47 -27.15
CA ILE A 444 -27.41 -4.66 -28.34
C ILE A 444 -26.37 -5.73 -28.01
N HIS A 445 -26.42 -6.88 -28.67
CA HIS A 445 -25.48 -7.98 -28.44
C HIS A 445 -24.54 -8.16 -29.64
N LEU A 446 -23.24 -8.36 -29.38
CA LEU A 446 -22.20 -8.52 -30.39
C LEU A 446 -21.90 -10.00 -30.68
N ASN A 447 -22.64 -10.61 -31.61
CA ASN A 447 -22.58 -12.06 -31.88
C ASN A 447 -21.21 -12.62 -32.26
N ASN A 448 -20.37 -11.84 -32.94
CA ASN A 448 -19.12 -12.35 -33.51
C ASN A 448 -17.90 -12.18 -32.60
N LEU A 449 -18.05 -11.62 -31.38
CA LEU A 449 -16.90 -11.33 -30.52
C LEU A 449 -16.16 -12.60 -30.05
N GLN A 450 -16.87 -13.69 -29.79
CA GLN A 450 -16.24 -14.96 -29.40
C GLN A 450 -15.36 -15.54 -30.51
N SER A 451 -15.82 -15.49 -31.76
CA SER A 451 -15.04 -15.91 -32.93
C SER A 451 -13.78 -15.05 -33.07
N VAL A 452 -13.92 -13.73 -32.93
CA VAL A 452 -12.78 -12.79 -32.91
C VAL A 452 -11.80 -13.14 -31.79
N THR A 453 -12.30 -13.45 -30.60
CA THR A 453 -11.47 -13.83 -29.44
C THR A 453 -10.70 -15.13 -29.68
N LYS A 454 -11.34 -16.15 -30.29
CA LYS A 454 -10.67 -17.41 -30.64
C LYS A 454 -9.58 -17.23 -31.70
N THR A 455 -9.76 -16.30 -32.63
CA THR A 455 -8.80 -16.06 -33.72
C THR A 455 -7.67 -15.11 -33.34
N LEU A 456 -7.97 -14.01 -32.65
CA LEU A 456 -7.01 -12.92 -32.37
C LEU A 456 -6.53 -12.88 -30.91
N GLY A 457 -7.12 -13.69 -30.04
CA GLY A 457 -6.80 -13.73 -28.61
C GLY A 457 -7.46 -12.62 -27.78
N HIS A 458 -7.46 -12.79 -26.47
CA HIS A 458 -8.18 -11.93 -25.52
C HIS A 458 -7.74 -10.45 -25.57
N GLN A 459 -6.43 -10.17 -25.58
CA GLN A 459 -5.92 -8.79 -25.58
C GLN A 459 -6.37 -7.97 -26.79
N ASN A 460 -6.41 -8.60 -27.97
CA ASN A 460 -6.87 -7.94 -29.19
C ASN A 460 -8.40 -7.78 -29.19
N SER A 461 -9.13 -8.79 -28.70
CA SER A 461 -10.58 -8.71 -28.53
C SER A 461 -10.99 -7.58 -27.60
N ASP A 462 -10.31 -7.42 -26.47
CA ASP A 462 -10.51 -6.32 -25.51
C ASP A 462 -10.35 -4.96 -26.19
N ARG A 463 -9.31 -4.81 -27.03
CA ARG A 463 -9.07 -3.56 -27.77
C ARG A 463 -10.13 -3.32 -28.85
N ILE A 464 -10.60 -4.36 -29.53
CA ILE A 464 -11.70 -4.29 -30.48
C ILE A 464 -12.98 -3.88 -29.76
N LEU A 465 -13.25 -4.43 -28.58
CA LEU A 465 -14.41 -4.08 -27.76
C LEU A 465 -14.37 -2.61 -27.30
N GLU A 466 -13.20 -2.10 -26.91
CA GLU A 466 -13.03 -0.67 -26.62
C GLU A 466 -13.37 0.20 -27.84
N LEU A 467 -12.90 -0.16 -29.03
CA LEU A 467 -13.20 0.58 -30.27
C LEU A 467 -14.69 0.48 -30.63
N ALA A 468 -15.27 -0.71 -30.51
CA ALA A 468 -16.70 -0.96 -30.71
C ALA A 468 -17.54 -0.11 -29.76
N SER A 469 -17.20 -0.06 -28.47
CA SER A 469 -17.92 0.73 -27.47
C SER A 469 -17.92 2.23 -27.78
N LYS A 470 -16.79 2.78 -28.26
CA LYS A 470 -16.67 4.18 -28.68
C LYS A 470 -17.49 4.45 -29.95
N SER A 471 -17.39 3.57 -30.93
CA SER A 471 -18.15 3.65 -32.19
C SER A 471 -19.65 3.58 -31.93
N LEU A 472 -20.09 2.63 -31.10
CA LEU A 472 -21.48 2.48 -30.67
C LEU A 472 -21.98 3.74 -29.96
N ASN A 473 -21.23 4.26 -28.97
CA ASN A 473 -21.64 5.45 -28.24
C ASN A 473 -21.75 6.70 -29.13
N ALA A 474 -20.87 6.83 -30.13
CA ALA A 474 -20.92 7.92 -31.11
C ALA A 474 -22.09 7.74 -32.11
N THR A 475 -22.34 6.53 -32.58
CA THR A 475 -23.42 6.23 -33.54
C THR A 475 -24.79 6.37 -32.89
N VAL A 476 -24.97 5.83 -31.68
CA VAL A 476 -26.22 5.87 -30.93
C VAL A 476 -26.57 7.30 -30.48
N ARG A 477 -25.59 8.18 -30.28
CA ARG A 477 -25.81 9.60 -29.99
C ARG A 477 -26.65 10.31 -31.05
N GLU A 478 -26.55 9.90 -32.30
CA GLU A 478 -27.30 10.47 -33.42
C GLU A 478 -28.70 9.84 -33.57
N MET A 479 -29.06 8.86 -32.72
CA MET A 479 -30.35 8.20 -32.77
C MET A 479 -31.48 9.15 -32.31
N PRO A 480 -32.55 9.32 -33.10
CA PRO A 480 -33.67 10.17 -32.70
C PRO A 480 -34.32 9.67 -31.40
N GLY A 481 -34.44 10.58 -30.43
CA GLY A 481 -35.02 10.27 -29.13
C GLY A 481 -34.03 9.64 -28.14
N ILE A 482 -32.74 9.52 -28.46
CA ILE A 482 -31.74 9.02 -27.50
C ILE A 482 -31.70 9.87 -26.23
N ILE A 483 -31.59 9.20 -25.08
CA ILE A 483 -31.46 9.83 -23.77
C ILE A 483 -30.02 9.66 -23.30
N SER A 484 -29.40 10.75 -22.83
CA SER A 484 -28.04 10.70 -22.30
C SER A 484 -28.01 9.96 -20.96
N LEU A 485 -27.01 9.11 -20.80
CA LEU A 485 -26.71 8.38 -19.58
C LEU A 485 -25.78 9.15 -18.62
N GLY A 486 -25.67 10.46 -18.82
CA GLY A 486 -24.83 11.36 -18.02
C GLY A 486 -23.47 11.65 -18.64
N GLN A 487 -22.67 12.40 -17.87
CA GLN A 487 -21.31 12.81 -18.23
C GLN A 487 -20.32 12.40 -17.14
N HIS A 488 -19.19 11.83 -17.54
CA HIS A 488 -18.08 11.50 -16.65
C HIS A 488 -16.76 11.83 -17.35
N ASN A 489 -15.84 12.49 -16.65
CA ASN A 489 -14.54 12.96 -17.19
C ASN A 489 -14.65 13.77 -18.51
N GLY A 490 -15.70 14.60 -18.64
CA GLY A 490 -15.93 15.42 -19.83
C GLY A 490 -16.44 14.65 -21.06
N ARG A 491 -16.78 13.36 -20.93
CA ARG A 491 -17.40 12.54 -21.99
C ARG A 491 -18.87 12.33 -21.71
N SER A 492 -19.71 12.46 -22.74
CA SER A 492 -21.14 12.12 -22.67
C SER A 492 -21.37 10.66 -23.05
N PHE A 493 -22.15 9.96 -22.24
CA PHE A 493 -22.51 8.57 -22.45
C PHE A 493 -23.96 8.48 -22.93
N PHE A 494 -24.20 7.60 -23.89
CA PHE A 494 -25.50 7.27 -24.47
C PHE A 494 -25.71 5.75 -24.50
N VAL A 495 -24.64 4.99 -24.29
CA VAL A 495 -24.62 3.53 -24.24
C VAL A 495 -24.00 3.08 -22.91
N ALA A 496 -24.56 2.05 -22.31
CA ALA A 496 -24.02 1.33 -21.16
C ALA A 496 -23.55 -0.08 -21.56
N SER A 497 -22.60 -0.64 -20.83
CA SER A 497 -22.19 -2.04 -20.94
C SER A 497 -22.92 -2.86 -19.89
N LEU A 498 -23.69 -3.86 -20.34
CA LEU A 498 -24.41 -4.78 -19.46
C LEU A 498 -23.52 -5.95 -19.04
N ASP A 499 -22.74 -6.47 -20.00
CA ASP A 499 -21.71 -7.49 -19.83
C ASP A 499 -20.60 -7.29 -20.90
N SER A 500 -19.77 -8.31 -21.14
CA SER A 500 -18.64 -8.26 -22.07
C SER A 500 -19.02 -8.11 -23.54
N GLU A 501 -20.20 -8.58 -23.94
CA GLU A 501 -20.64 -8.62 -25.35
C GLU A 501 -21.94 -7.84 -25.59
N THR A 502 -22.56 -7.38 -24.51
CA THR A 502 -23.88 -6.77 -24.52
C THR A 502 -23.85 -5.33 -24.02
N PHE A 503 -24.46 -4.45 -24.81
CA PHE A 503 -24.61 -3.04 -24.55
C PHE A 503 -26.09 -2.68 -24.46
N ALA A 504 -26.40 -1.52 -23.91
CA ALA A 504 -27.76 -1.02 -23.89
C ALA A 504 -27.84 0.50 -23.99
N CYS A 505 -28.94 0.99 -24.53
CA CYS A 505 -29.28 2.40 -24.54
C CYS A 505 -30.77 2.62 -24.28
N VAL A 506 -31.15 3.86 -24.00
CA VAL A 506 -32.53 4.25 -23.71
C VAL A 506 -32.97 5.37 -24.62
N VAL A 507 -34.14 5.19 -25.25
CA VAL A 507 -34.73 6.15 -26.18
C VAL A 507 -36.12 6.57 -25.73
N ASN A 508 -36.56 7.76 -26.10
CA ASN A 508 -37.96 8.14 -26.08
C ASN A 508 -38.67 7.43 -27.23
N ALA A 509 -39.43 6.38 -26.91
CA ALA A 509 -40.03 5.50 -27.90
C ALA A 509 -40.99 6.24 -28.84
N THR A 510 -41.70 7.26 -28.35
CA THR A 510 -42.63 8.06 -29.16
C THR A 510 -41.88 8.86 -30.22
N THR A 511 -40.74 9.46 -29.85
CA THR A 511 -39.89 10.23 -30.76
C THR A 511 -39.25 9.33 -31.81
N SER A 512 -38.73 8.17 -31.39
CA SER A 512 -38.10 7.20 -32.31
C SER A 512 -39.11 6.61 -33.30
N GLU A 513 -40.37 6.38 -32.87
CA GLU A 513 -41.46 5.88 -33.72
C GLU A 513 -41.82 6.88 -34.83
N GLN A 514 -41.85 8.18 -34.52
CA GLN A 514 -42.07 9.25 -35.49
C GLN A 514 -40.92 9.42 -36.49
N ALA A 515 -39.69 9.06 -36.09
CA ALA A 515 -38.47 9.21 -36.89
C ALA A 515 -37.93 7.89 -37.47
N ARG A 516 -38.82 6.96 -37.84
CA ARG A 516 -38.48 5.58 -38.24
C ARG A 516 -37.36 5.47 -39.29
N ARG A 517 -37.33 6.34 -40.31
CA ARG A 517 -36.27 6.33 -41.34
C ARG A 517 -34.88 6.62 -40.76
N SER A 518 -34.79 7.58 -39.84
CA SER A 518 -33.53 7.94 -39.19
C SER A 518 -33.07 6.84 -38.24
N VAL A 519 -33.99 6.19 -37.51
CA VAL A 519 -33.67 5.02 -36.68
C VAL A 519 -33.08 3.89 -37.53
N VAL A 520 -33.67 3.57 -38.69
CA VAL A 520 -33.13 2.53 -39.59
C VAL A 520 -31.71 2.87 -40.06
N ARG A 521 -31.43 4.14 -40.41
CA ARG A 521 -30.06 4.57 -40.77
C ARG A 521 -29.08 4.38 -39.62
N THR A 522 -29.46 4.72 -38.39
CA THR A 522 -28.60 4.50 -37.22
C THR A 522 -28.36 3.01 -36.98
N LEU A 523 -29.38 2.16 -37.17
CA LEU A 523 -29.23 0.69 -37.06
C LEU A 523 -28.27 0.14 -38.12
N GLU A 524 -28.34 0.62 -39.35
CA GLU A 524 -27.38 0.26 -40.41
C GLU A 524 -25.95 0.69 -40.05
N ALA A 525 -25.78 1.89 -39.50
CA ALA A 525 -24.49 2.39 -39.05
C ALA A 525 -23.91 1.58 -37.88
N ILE A 526 -24.75 1.09 -36.96
CA ILE A 526 -24.33 0.20 -35.86
C ILE A 526 -23.75 -1.11 -36.41
N ARG A 527 -24.22 -1.58 -37.57
CA ARG A 527 -23.76 -2.84 -38.19
C ARG A 527 -22.46 -2.69 -38.98
N CYS A 528 -21.93 -1.48 -39.14
CA CYS A 528 -20.66 -1.27 -39.82
C CYS A 528 -19.51 -2.01 -39.09
N PRO A 529 -18.58 -2.64 -39.83
CA PRO A 529 -17.42 -3.29 -39.23
C PRO A 529 -16.54 -2.32 -38.42
N ILE A 530 -15.85 -2.84 -37.41
CA ILE A 530 -14.87 -2.08 -36.63
C ILE A 530 -13.51 -2.17 -37.33
N ASP A 531 -12.91 -1.02 -37.62
CA ASP A 531 -11.53 -0.95 -38.13
C ASP A 531 -10.54 -1.25 -36.98
N TYR A 532 -9.80 -2.33 -37.13
CA TYR A 532 -8.73 -2.73 -36.22
C TYR A 532 -7.48 -3.11 -37.02
N LEU A 533 -6.44 -2.29 -36.92
CA LEU A 533 -5.15 -2.48 -37.62
C LEU A 533 -5.32 -2.62 -39.15
N GLY A 534 -6.28 -1.91 -39.75
CA GLY A 534 -6.57 -1.97 -41.18
C GLY A 534 -7.46 -3.15 -41.59
N MET A 535 -7.89 -3.99 -40.64
CA MET A 535 -8.88 -5.04 -40.87
C MET A 535 -10.28 -4.52 -40.54
N GLN A 536 -11.26 -4.88 -41.37
CA GLN A 536 -12.67 -4.59 -41.11
C GLN A 536 -13.31 -5.78 -40.39
N ILE A 537 -13.54 -5.66 -39.08
CA ILE A 537 -14.04 -6.75 -38.24
C ILE A 537 -15.57 -6.66 -38.09
N PRO A 538 -16.37 -7.56 -38.70
CA PRO A 538 -17.81 -7.56 -38.56
C PRO A 538 -18.24 -8.21 -37.25
N LEU A 539 -18.83 -7.41 -36.35
CA LEU A 539 -19.32 -7.88 -35.04
C LEU A 539 -20.78 -8.36 -35.05
N ASN A 540 -21.51 -8.08 -36.14
CA ASN A 540 -22.90 -8.50 -36.38
C ASN A 540 -23.84 -8.25 -35.18
N PRO A 541 -24.05 -6.98 -34.79
CA PRO A 541 -24.89 -6.66 -33.65
C PRO A 541 -26.35 -7.07 -33.88
N GLN A 542 -26.96 -7.69 -32.88
CA GLN A 542 -28.39 -7.97 -32.80
C GLN A 542 -29.03 -7.08 -31.74
N LEU A 543 -30.27 -6.65 -31.98
CA LEU A 543 -30.94 -5.69 -31.12
C LEU A 543 -32.29 -6.21 -30.64
N GLY A 544 -32.57 -5.99 -29.35
CA GLY A 544 -33.85 -6.27 -28.73
C GLY A 544 -34.43 -5.04 -28.05
N VAL A 545 -35.74 -4.84 -28.19
CA VAL A 545 -36.40 -3.63 -27.68
C VAL A 545 -37.56 -3.99 -26.74
N ALA A 546 -37.56 -3.39 -25.56
CA ALA A 546 -38.69 -3.38 -24.64
C ALA A 546 -39.13 -1.95 -24.32
N VAL A 547 -40.44 -1.70 -24.21
CA VAL A 547 -40.98 -0.34 -24.05
C VAL A 547 -41.74 -0.23 -22.74
N SER A 548 -41.35 0.71 -21.89
CA SER A 548 -42.10 1.11 -20.71
C SER A 548 -43.26 2.05 -21.08
N PRO A 549 -44.42 1.99 -20.42
CA PRO A 549 -44.80 1.02 -19.38
C PRO A 549 -45.32 -0.33 -19.90
N VAL A 550 -45.51 -0.48 -21.22
CA VAL A 550 -46.19 -1.62 -21.86
C VAL A 550 -45.57 -2.97 -21.50
N HIS A 551 -44.24 -3.05 -21.51
CA HIS A 551 -43.49 -4.27 -21.23
C HIS A 551 -42.95 -4.30 -19.80
N GLY A 552 -43.12 -3.26 -18.99
CA GLY A 552 -42.61 -3.22 -17.61
C GLY A 552 -42.41 -1.80 -17.09
N THR A 553 -42.29 -1.67 -15.76
CA THR A 553 -42.18 -0.40 -15.03
C THR A 553 -40.91 -0.29 -14.20
N ASP A 554 -40.00 -1.26 -14.31
CA ASP A 554 -38.70 -1.27 -13.64
C ASP A 554 -37.60 -1.65 -14.64
N ALA A 555 -36.39 -1.13 -14.41
CA ALA A 555 -35.26 -1.33 -15.31
C ALA A 555 -34.91 -2.81 -15.52
N THR A 556 -34.88 -3.60 -14.45
CA THR A 556 -34.47 -5.01 -14.49
C THR A 556 -35.40 -5.84 -15.39
N SER A 557 -36.72 -5.65 -15.25
CA SER A 557 -37.73 -6.31 -16.08
C SER A 557 -37.64 -5.90 -17.55
N LEU A 558 -37.45 -4.59 -17.82
CA LEU A 558 -37.34 -4.07 -19.18
C LEU A 558 -36.07 -4.56 -19.89
N ILE A 559 -34.91 -4.54 -19.21
CA ILE A 559 -33.64 -5.05 -19.74
C ILE A 559 -33.78 -6.55 -20.04
N ARG A 560 -34.37 -7.34 -19.13
CA ARG A 560 -34.59 -8.78 -19.35
C ARG A 560 -35.44 -9.04 -20.58
N LYS A 561 -36.54 -8.31 -20.74
CA LYS A 561 -37.46 -8.48 -21.89
C LYS A 561 -36.84 -8.00 -23.20
N ALA A 562 -36.03 -6.95 -23.16
CA ALA A 562 -35.25 -6.52 -24.31
C ALA A 562 -34.22 -7.58 -24.71
N ALA A 563 -33.52 -8.21 -23.75
CA ALA A 563 -32.60 -9.32 -24.02
C ALA A 563 -33.32 -10.56 -24.60
N ILE A 564 -34.52 -10.89 -24.12
CA ILE A 564 -35.34 -11.97 -24.72
C ILE A 564 -35.69 -11.66 -26.18
N ALA A 565 -36.03 -10.41 -26.49
CA ALA A 565 -36.30 -10.01 -27.87
C ALA A 565 -35.04 -10.10 -28.73
N GLU A 566 -33.90 -9.69 -28.19
CA GLU A 566 -32.59 -9.76 -28.87
C GLU A 566 -32.24 -11.20 -29.27
N GLY A 567 -32.46 -12.19 -28.40
CA GLY A 567 -32.19 -13.60 -28.72
C GLY A 567 -33.25 -14.32 -29.57
N SER A 568 -34.19 -13.61 -30.19
CA SER A 568 -35.27 -14.23 -30.99
C SER A 568 -34.89 -14.43 -32.45
N ASP A 569 -35.50 -15.43 -33.12
CA ASP A 569 -35.28 -15.69 -34.56
C ASP A 569 -35.50 -14.45 -35.42
N ARG A 570 -36.47 -13.62 -35.02
CA ARG A 570 -36.77 -12.34 -35.69
C ARG A 570 -35.60 -11.36 -35.63
N ALA A 571 -34.90 -11.29 -34.49
CA ALA A 571 -33.70 -10.48 -34.36
C ALA A 571 -32.55 -11.09 -35.16
N HIS A 572 -32.47 -12.42 -35.26
CA HIS A 572 -31.50 -13.11 -36.10
C HIS A 572 -31.69 -12.78 -37.59
N GLU A 573 -32.92 -12.82 -38.09
CA GLU A 573 -33.27 -12.52 -39.47
C GLU A 573 -33.14 -11.03 -39.82
N ARG A 574 -33.62 -10.15 -38.93
CA ARG A 574 -33.81 -8.72 -39.25
C ARG A 574 -32.81 -7.79 -38.57
N GLY A 575 -31.97 -8.30 -37.69
CA GLY A 575 -31.06 -7.54 -36.83
C GLY A 575 -31.73 -6.79 -35.68
N ILE A 576 -33.07 -6.78 -35.60
CA ILE A 576 -33.82 -6.15 -34.51
C ILE A 576 -35.16 -6.86 -34.26
N ALA A 577 -35.52 -7.02 -32.99
CA ALA A 577 -36.84 -7.48 -32.58
C ALA A 577 -37.41 -6.68 -31.40
N TYR A 578 -38.74 -6.58 -31.38
CA TYR A 578 -39.47 -6.02 -30.25
C TYR A 578 -40.01 -7.16 -29.40
N TYR A 579 -39.91 -7.01 -28.08
CA TYR A 579 -40.45 -7.99 -27.14
C TYR A 579 -41.95 -8.18 -27.38
N LYS A 580 -42.37 -9.44 -27.41
CA LYS A 580 -43.76 -9.87 -27.39
C LYS A 580 -43.89 -11.02 -26.38
N PRO A 581 -44.99 -11.12 -25.62
CA PRO A 581 -45.20 -12.22 -24.67
C PRO A 581 -45.06 -13.61 -25.30
N SER A 582 -45.40 -13.77 -26.58
CA SER A 582 -45.29 -15.04 -27.31
C SER A 582 -43.85 -15.52 -27.56
N ILE A 583 -42.84 -14.66 -27.36
CA ILE A 583 -41.41 -14.95 -27.58
C ILE A 583 -40.71 -15.25 -26.24
N ASP A 584 -41.40 -15.08 -25.10
CA ASP A 584 -40.83 -15.30 -23.76
C ASP A 584 -40.70 -16.79 -23.45
N SER A 585 -39.58 -17.37 -23.88
CA SER A 585 -39.23 -18.79 -23.68
C SER A 585 -38.86 -19.13 -22.22
N TYR A 586 -38.69 -18.13 -21.36
CA TYR A 586 -38.25 -18.27 -19.96
C TYR A 586 -39.37 -17.99 -18.96
N SER A 587 -40.48 -18.72 -19.11
CA SER A 587 -41.59 -18.71 -18.14
C SER A 587 -41.32 -19.71 -17.01
N ALA A 588 -41.77 -19.40 -15.79
CA ALA A 588 -41.72 -20.34 -14.66
C ALA A 588 -42.36 -21.70 -14.99
N GLY A 589 -43.40 -21.71 -15.85
CA GLY A 589 -44.06 -22.92 -16.31
C GLY A 589 -43.17 -23.88 -17.10
N ARG A 590 -42.17 -23.38 -17.86
CA ARG A 590 -41.22 -24.24 -18.59
C ARG A 590 -40.19 -24.90 -17.68
N LEU A 591 -39.74 -24.21 -16.63
CA LEU A 591 -38.87 -24.80 -15.62
C LEU A 591 -39.57 -25.92 -14.86
N THR A 592 -40.86 -25.72 -14.53
CA THR A 592 -41.71 -26.77 -13.95
C THR A 592 -41.84 -27.96 -14.91
N MET A 593 -42.17 -27.70 -16.18
CA MET A 593 -42.32 -28.75 -17.20
C MET A 593 -41.00 -29.54 -17.43
N ALA A 594 -39.84 -28.87 -17.37
CA ALA A 594 -38.53 -29.54 -17.48
C ALA A 594 -38.28 -30.50 -16.31
N SER A 595 -38.60 -30.07 -15.08
CA SER A 595 -38.50 -30.91 -13.89
C SER A 595 -39.47 -32.10 -13.96
N GLU A 596 -40.70 -31.88 -14.43
CA GLU A 596 -41.69 -32.92 -14.63
C GLU A 596 -41.22 -33.95 -15.69
N LEU A 597 -40.60 -33.50 -16.79
CA LEU A 597 -40.10 -34.39 -17.86
C LEU A 597 -38.98 -35.28 -17.35
N GLN A 598 -38.08 -34.72 -16.54
CA GLN A 598 -37.01 -35.50 -15.91
C GLN A 598 -37.57 -36.57 -14.94
N GLN A 599 -38.63 -36.25 -14.20
CA GLN A 599 -39.32 -37.21 -13.32
C GLN A 599 -40.04 -38.30 -14.14
N ALA A 600 -40.74 -37.92 -15.21
CA ALA A 600 -41.42 -38.86 -16.10
C ALA A 600 -40.44 -39.85 -16.75
N LEU A 601 -39.24 -39.39 -17.12
CA LEU A 601 -38.16 -40.26 -17.61
C LEU A 601 -37.66 -41.28 -16.58
N ALA A 602 -37.70 -40.95 -15.29
CA ALA A 602 -37.24 -41.81 -14.21
C ALA A 602 -38.30 -42.80 -13.72
N ASN A 603 -39.59 -42.49 -13.92
CA ASN A 603 -40.73 -43.21 -13.35
C ASN A 603 -41.63 -43.85 -14.42
N ASP A 604 -41.15 -44.03 -15.66
CA ASP A 604 -41.92 -44.57 -16.79
C ASP A 604 -43.22 -43.79 -17.12
N GLY A 605 -43.23 -42.48 -16.88
CA GLY A 605 -44.38 -41.59 -17.13
C GLY A 605 -44.55 -41.14 -18.60
N LEU A 606 -43.72 -41.66 -19.50
CA LEU A 606 -43.74 -41.42 -20.94
C LEU A 606 -44.24 -42.67 -21.67
N ALA A 607 -44.83 -42.49 -22.85
CA ALA A 607 -45.30 -43.59 -23.69
C ALA A 607 -44.90 -43.37 -25.16
N LEU A 608 -44.79 -44.46 -25.91
CA LEU A 608 -44.63 -44.42 -27.37
C LEU A 608 -45.93 -44.88 -28.03
N HIS A 609 -46.45 -44.05 -28.93
CA HIS A 609 -47.55 -44.41 -29.83
C HIS A 609 -46.98 -44.80 -31.19
N LEU A 610 -47.60 -45.75 -31.85
CA LEU A 610 -47.20 -46.25 -33.16
C LEU A 610 -48.10 -45.65 -34.25
N GLN A 611 -47.52 -45.25 -35.38
CA GLN A 611 -48.26 -44.85 -36.57
C GLN A 611 -47.85 -45.71 -37.77
N PRO A 612 -48.80 -46.36 -38.48
CA PRO A 612 -48.46 -47.32 -39.54
C PRO A 612 -48.05 -46.64 -40.84
N LYS A 613 -47.10 -47.26 -41.55
CA LYS A 613 -46.67 -46.94 -42.93
C LYS A 613 -47.20 -48.02 -43.89
N LEU A 614 -47.91 -47.63 -44.93
CA LEU A 614 -48.43 -48.52 -45.97
C LEU A 614 -47.51 -48.48 -47.20
N ASP A 615 -47.07 -49.64 -47.67
CA ASP A 615 -46.35 -49.83 -48.92
C ASP A 615 -47.35 -50.04 -50.08
N PHE A 616 -47.29 -49.15 -51.09
CA PHE A 616 -48.19 -49.20 -52.24
C PHE A 616 -47.97 -50.43 -53.13
N ARG A 617 -46.72 -50.89 -53.26
CA ARG A 617 -46.38 -52.03 -54.12
C ARG A 617 -46.97 -53.34 -53.60
N THR A 618 -47.00 -53.48 -52.27
CA THR A 618 -47.48 -54.70 -51.62
C THR A 618 -48.92 -54.56 -51.10
N GLY A 619 -49.42 -53.33 -50.95
CA GLY A 619 -50.65 -53.01 -50.24
C GLY A 619 -50.57 -53.30 -48.74
N ARG A 620 -49.35 -53.50 -48.20
CA ARG A 620 -49.08 -53.98 -46.83
C ARG A 620 -48.53 -52.92 -45.93
N ILE A 621 -48.80 -53.08 -44.63
CA ILE A 621 -48.07 -52.31 -43.62
C ILE A 621 -46.64 -52.85 -43.59
N SER A 622 -45.67 -52.01 -43.92
CA SER A 622 -44.25 -52.33 -44.01
C SER A 622 -43.49 -51.93 -42.74
N GLY A 623 -43.94 -50.86 -42.09
CA GLY A 623 -43.33 -50.36 -40.86
C GLY A 623 -44.26 -49.45 -40.06
N MET A 624 -43.75 -48.92 -38.96
CA MET A 624 -44.44 -47.96 -38.12
C MET A 624 -43.49 -46.91 -37.57
N GLU A 625 -43.95 -45.69 -37.38
CA GLU A 625 -43.19 -44.66 -36.67
C GLU A 625 -43.55 -44.65 -35.18
N ALA A 626 -42.53 -44.61 -34.32
CA ALA A 626 -42.66 -44.51 -32.88
C ALA A 626 -42.64 -43.04 -32.45
N LEU A 627 -43.78 -42.56 -31.97
CA LEU A 627 -44.02 -41.15 -31.62
C LEU A 627 -44.20 -41.00 -30.11
N ILE A 628 -43.38 -40.16 -29.50
CA ILE A 628 -43.42 -39.92 -28.06
C ILE A 628 -44.71 -39.22 -27.63
N ARG A 629 -45.25 -39.65 -26.48
CA ARG A 629 -46.40 -39.08 -25.80
C ARG A 629 -46.13 -38.96 -24.31
N TRP A 630 -46.74 -37.96 -23.70
CA TRP A 630 -46.67 -37.73 -22.25
C TRP A 630 -48.07 -37.82 -21.64
N PRO A 631 -48.57 -39.04 -21.36
CA PRO A 631 -49.96 -39.28 -20.97
C PRO A 631 -50.30 -38.81 -19.56
N GLU A 632 -49.34 -38.78 -18.64
CA GLU A 632 -49.57 -38.48 -17.21
C GLU A 632 -49.85 -36.99 -16.91
N ARG A 633 -49.83 -36.12 -17.92
CA ARG A 633 -50.08 -34.69 -17.75
C ARG A 633 -51.54 -34.33 -18.02
N GLU A 634 -52.12 -33.45 -17.20
CA GLU A 634 -53.52 -32.98 -17.37
C GLU A 634 -53.77 -32.31 -18.72
N GLN A 635 -52.75 -31.66 -19.30
CA GLN A 635 -52.80 -31.06 -20.63
C GLN A 635 -51.96 -31.89 -21.61
N THR A 636 -52.57 -32.30 -22.73
CA THR A 636 -51.87 -33.00 -23.81
C THR A 636 -50.76 -32.11 -24.37
N VAL A 637 -49.52 -32.59 -24.25
CA VAL A 637 -48.33 -31.92 -24.81
C VAL A 637 -48.02 -32.52 -26.18
N PRO A 638 -47.92 -31.72 -27.25
CA PRO A 638 -47.47 -32.19 -28.57
C PRO A 638 -46.06 -32.78 -28.51
N ALA A 639 -45.76 -33.76 -29.36
CA ALA A 639 -44.43 -34.38 -29.42
C ALA A 639 -43.32 -33.35 -29.63
N ASP A 640 -43.51 -32.40 -30.54
CA ASP A 640 -42.54 -31.34 -30.85
C ASP A 640 -42.20 -30.47 -29.64
N GLU A 641 -43.20 -30.21 -28.77
CA GLU A 641 -42.98 -29.43 -27.56
C GLU A 641 -42.18 -30.22 -26.52
N ILE A 642 -42.37 -31.54 -26.43
CA ILE A 642 -41.57 -32.43 -25.58
C ILE A 642 -40.12 -32.46 -26.06
N ILE A 643 -39.90 -32.63 -27.36
CA ILE A 643 -38.56 -32.68 -27.96
C ILE A 643 -37.85 -31.34 -27.79
N MET A 644 -38.49 -30.22 -28.12
CA MET A 644 -37.94 -28.87 -27.96
C MET A 644 -37.56 -28.60 -26.50
N LEU A 645 -38.41 -28.99 -25.54
CA LEU A 645 -38.11 -28.84 -24.11
C LEU A 645 -36.88 -29.67 -23.71
N ALA A 646 -36.78 -30.91 -24.20
CA ALA A 646 -35.66 -31.79 -23.89
C ALA A 646 -34.34 -31.27 -24.47
N GLU A 647 -34.37 -30.69 -25.67
CA GLU A 647 -33.20 -30.07 -26.30
C GLU A 647 -32.72 -28.84 -25.54
N GLN A 648 -33.64 -27.95 -25.16
CA GLN A 648 -33.31 -26.72 -24.43
C GLN A 648 -32.78 -26.97 -23.02
N THR A 649 -33.17 -28.09 -22.40
CA THR A 649 -32.81 -28.43 -21.01
C THR A 649 -31.70 -29.48 -20.90
N GLY A 650 -31.21 -30.00 -22.04
CA GLY A 650 -30.19 -31.05 -22.09
C GLY A 650 -30.71 -32.46 -21.76
N LEU A 651 -32.02 -32.62 -21.55
CA LEU A 651 -32.67 -33.91 -21.33
C LEU A 651 -32.82 -34.74 -22.62
N ILE A 652 -32.51 -34.20 -23.79
CA ILE A 652 -32.60 -34.92 -25.07
C ILE A 652 -31.71 -36.18 -25.09
N LYS A 653 -30.55 -36.12 -24.41
CA LYS A 653 -29.61 -37.23 -24.32
C LYS A 653 -30.21 -38.48 -23.64
N PRO A 654 -30.74 -38.39 -22.40
CA PRO A 654 -31.43 -39.51 -21.76
C PRO A 654 -32.76 -39.86 -22.44
N LEU A 655 -33.49 -38.87 -22.99
CA LEU A 655 -34.76 -39.11 -23.69
C LEU A 655 -34.59 -40.04 -24.89
N THR A 656 -33.64 -39.75 -25.79
CA THR A 656 -33.39 -40.57 -26.99
C THR A 656 -32.99 -42.00 -26.63
N ARG A 657 -32.23 -42.21 -25.56
CA ARG A 657 -31.85 -43.55 -25.09
C ARG A 657 -33.07 -44.33 -24.61
N TRP A 658 -33.93 -43.69 -23.81
CA TRP A 658 -35.19 -44.28 -23.36
C TRP A 658 -36.10 -44.63 -24.56
N VAL A 659 -36.28 -43.72 -25.53
CA VAL A 659 -37.10 -43.97 -26.73
C VAL A 659 -36.58 -45.19 -27.51
N LEU A 660 -35.26 -45.32 -27.67
CA LEU A 660 -34.66 -46.46 -28.38
C LEU A 660 -34.89 -47.79 -27.65
N GLU A 661 -34.69 -47.82 -26.32
CA GLU A 661 -34.94 -49.01 -25.51
C GLU A 661 -36.43 -49.42 -25.56
N GLN A 662 -37.34 -48.46 -25.44
CA GLN A 662 -38.78 -48.70 -25.53
C GLN A 662 -39.21 -49.15 -26.93
N SER A 663 -38.61 -48.60 -27.99
CA SER A 663 -38.88 -49.04 -29.37
C SER A 663 -38.49 -50.50 -29.59
N LEU A 664 -37.38 -50.96 -28.99
CA LEU A 664 -37.00 -52.38 -29.03
C LEU A 664 -38.01 -53.26 -28.29
N GLN A 665 -38.52 -52.82 -27.14
CA GLN A 665 -39.56 -53.52 -26.40
C GLN A 665 -40.86 -53.63 -27.21
N LEU A 666 -41.31 -52.51 -27.80
CA LEU A 666 -42.48 -52.49 -28.68
C LEU A 666 -42.33 -53.45 -29.86
N ARG A 667 -41.16 -53.44 -30.52
CA ARG A 667 -40.89 -54.38 -31.62
C ARG A 667 -40.90 -55.83 -31.16
N ASN A 668 -40.44 -56.13 -29.95
CA ASN A 668 -40.53 -57.49 -29.41
C ASN A 668 -41.98 -57.95 -29.25
N CYS A 669 -42.85 -57.08 -28.73
CA CYS A 669 -44.28 -57.38 -28.64
C CYS A 669 -44.91 -57.57 -30.03
N LEU A 670 -44.51 -56.79 -31.04
CA LEU A 670 -44.97 -57.00 -32.43
C LEU A 670 -44.52 -58.35 -32.97
N LEU A 671 -43.25 -58.74 -32.76
CA LEU A 671 -42.71 -60.03 -33.18
C LEU A 671 -43.43 -61.22 -32.50
N GLU A 672 -43.70 -61.12 -31.19
CA GLU A 672 -44.45 -62.13 -30.43
C GLU A 672 -45.88 -62.33 -30.96
N ASN A 673 -46.45 -61.29 -31.57
CA ASN A 673 -47.74 -61.34 -32.25
C ASN A 673 -47.63 -61.70 -33.75
N ASN A 674 -46.44 -62.13 -34.22
CA ASN A 674 -46.13 -62.49 -35.61
C ASN A 674 -46.20 -61.35 -36.63
N TYR A 675 -45.97 -60.10 -36.19
CA TYR A 675 -45.84 -58.94 -37.07
C TYR A 675 -44.36 -58.62 -37.32
N LEU A 676 -43.90 -58.85 -38.55
CA LEU A 676 -42.55 -58.49 -39.03
C LEU A 676 -42.58 -57.06 -39.61
N LEU A 677 -42.56 -56.07 -38.73
CA LEU A 677 -42.62 -54.65 -39.09
C LEU A 677 -41.35 -53.92 -38.62
N ASP A 678 -40.92 -52.96 -39.43
CA ASP A 678 -39.84 -52.04 -39.06
C ASP A 678 -40.37 -50.92 -38.17
N LEU A 679 -39.55 -50.41 -37.26
CA LEU A 679 -39.89 -49.25 -36.43
C LEU A 679 -38.97 -48.08 -36.72
N SER A 680 -39.57 -46.95 -37.10
CA SER A 680 -38.86 -45.69 -37.28
C SER A 680 -38.86 -44.87 -35.99
N VAL A 681 -37.72 -44.27 -35.67
CA VAL A 681 -37.50 -43.47 -34.45
C VAL A 681 -36.82 -42.15 -34.80
N ASN A 682 -37.43 -41.05 -34.38
CA ASN A 682 -36.88 -39.71 -34.54
C ASN A 682 -35.63 -39.48 -33.69
N ILE A 683 -34.58 -38.93 -34.31
CA ILE A 683 -33.30 -38.61 -33.66
C ILE A 683 -33.02 -37.11 -33.78
N SER A 684 -32.79 -36.47 -32.62
CA SER A 684 -32.43 -35.04 -32.58
C SER A 684 -31.02 -34.78 -33.15
N PRO A 685 -30.79 -33.62 -33.80
CA PRO A 685 -29.44 -33.17 -34.20
C PRO A 685 -28.43 -33.15 -33.05
N ASN A 686 -28.89 -32.87 -31.82
CA ASN A 686 -28.01 -32.83 -30.67
C ASN A 686 -27.42 -34.21 -30.34
N ASN A 687 -28.16 -35.30 -30.60
CA ASN A 687 -27.64 -36.65 -30.41
C ASN A 687 -26.59 -37.02 -31.46
N LEU A 688 -26.70 -36.51 -32.70
CA LEU A 688 -25.69 -36.74 -33.75
C LEU A 688 -24.35 -36.04 -33.44
N ARG A 689 -24.38 -34.98 -32.63
CA ARG A 689 -23.18 -34.30 -32.13
C ARG A 689 -22.53 -35.02 -30.94
N GLU A 690 -23.21 -35.97 -30.30
CA GLU A 690 -22.65 -36.75 -29.19
C GLU A 690 -21.58 -37.73 -29.69
N PRO A 691 -20.32 -37.61 -29.22
CA PRO A 691 -19.26 -38.53 -29.64
C PRO A 691 -19.54 -39.99 -29.25
N ASP A 692 -20.31 -40.22 -28.18
CA ASP A 692 -20.65 -41.54 -27.65
C ASP A 692 -21.91 -42.17 -28.26
N PHE A 693 -22.73 -41.41 -29.02
CA PHE A 693 -24.02 -41.90 -29.50
C PHE A 693 -23.90 -43.09 -30.48
N PRO A 694 -23.06 -43.06 -31.54
CA PRO A 694 -22.89 -44.22 -32.41
C PRO A 694 -22.39 -45.48 -31.66
N LEU A 695 -21.56 -45.27 -30.63
CA LEU A 695 -21.04 -46.37 -29.80
C LEU A 695 -22.14 -46.96 -28.91
N PHE A 696 -23.01 -46.11 -28.34
CA PHE A 696 -24.20 -46.53 -27.59
C PHE A 696 -25.12 -47.37 -28.45
N VAL A 697 -25.50 -46.87 -29.64
CA VAL A 697 -26.43 -47.58 -30.52
C VAL A 697 -25.85 -48.92 -30.98
N LYS A 698 -24.56 -48.97 -31.33
CA LYS A 698 -23.88 -50.22 -31.67
C LYS A 698 -23.93 -51.25 -30.54
N ARG A 699 -23.73 -50.82 -29.28
CA ARG A 699 -23.85 -51.72 -28.12
C ARG A 699 -25.29 -52.21 -27.94
N LEU A 700 -26.26 -51.30 -28.10
CA LEU A 700 -27.68 -51.61 -27.96
C LEU A 700 -28.14 -52.64 -29.02
N MET A 701 -27.77 -52.45 -30.29
CA MET A 701 -28.10 -53.41 -31.36
C MET A 701 -27.37 -54.76 -31.18
N ASN A 702 -26.09 -54.74 -30.76
CA ASN A 702 -25.36 -55.99 -30.46
C ASN A 702 -26.00 -56.79 -29.32
N ALA A 703 -26.63 -56.12 -28.34
CA ALA A 703 -27.35 -56.79 -27.27
C ALA A 703 -28.68 -57.40 -27.74
N HIS A 704 -29.23 -56.94 -28.86
CA HIS A 704 -30.51 -57.39 -29.42
C HIS A 704 -30.43 -57.66 -30.94
N PRO A 705 -29.69 -58.69 -31.38
CA PRO A 705 -29.41 -58.94 -32.80
C PRO A 705 -30.66 -59.18 -33.65
N ARG A 706 -31.79 -59.59 -33.05
CA ARG A 706 -33.07 -59.79 -33.74
C ARG A 706 -33.72 -58.50 -34.29
N HIS A 707 -33.17 -57.33 -33.97
CA HIS A 707 -33.63 -56.03 -34.48
C HIS A 707 -32.67 -55.40 -35.50
N GLU A 708 -31.59 -56.08 -35.88
CA GLU A 708 -30.66 -55.58 -36.89
C GLU A 708 -31.40 -55.28 -38.20
N GLY A 709 -31.19 -54.08 -38.75
CA GLY A 709 -31.85 -53.61 -39.97
C GLY A 709 -33.33 -53.21 -39.83
N ALA A 710 -33.95 -53.37 -38.67
CA ALA A 710 -35.40 -53.16 -38.49
C ALA A 710 -35.78 -51.99 -37.57
N ILE A 711 -34.79 -51.27 -37.04
CA ILE A 711 -34.97 -49.97 -36.38
C ILE A 711 -34.36 -48.90 -37.29
N ILE A 712 -35.21 -48.03 -37.82
CA ILE A 712 -34.84 -46.98 -38.78
C ILE A 712 -34.73 -45.66 -38.03
N PHE A 713 -33.63 -44.93 -38.22
CA PHE A 713 -33.45 -43.62 -37.58
C PHE A 713 -33.91 -42.51 -38.52
N GLU A 714 -34.89 -41.72 -38.07
CA GLU A 714 -35.40 -40.56 -38.78
C GLU A 714 -34.66 -39.30 -38.32
N VAL A 715 -34.13 -38.53 -39.28
CA VAL A 715 -33.40 -37.29 -39.04
C VAL A 715 -33.92 -36.21 -39.98
N THR A 716 -34.30 -35.06 -39.41
CA THR A 716 -34.85 -33.94 -40.19
C THR A 716 -33.81 -33.28 -41.10
N GLU A 717 -34.23 -32.80 -42.27
CA GLU A 717 -33.37 -32.13 -43.26
C GLU A 717 -32.64 -30.92 -42.67
N THR A 718 -33.37 -30.05 -41.97
CA THR A 718 -32.84 -28.80 -41.38
C THR A 718 -31.78 -29.06 -40.31
N SER A 719 -31.95 -30.12 -39.53
CA SER A 719 -30.99 -30.59 -38.52
C SER A 719 -29.63 -30.95 -39.11
N MET A 720 -29.62 -31.47 -40.34
CA MET A 720 -28.40 -31.84 -41.05
C MET A 720 -27.66 -30.64 -41.63
N MET A 721 -28.36 -29.54 -41.90
CA MET A 721 -27.79 -28.35 -42.53
C MET A 721 -27.07 -27.42 -41.55
N GLN A 722 -27.33 -27.55 -40.24
CA GLN A 722 -26.67 -26.74 -39.21
C GLN A 722 -25.18 -27.07 -39.03
N ASP A 723 -24.80 -28.35 -39.12
CA ASP A 723 -23.40 -28.81 -39.04
C ASP A 723 -23.18 -30.03 -39.97
N PRO A 724 -23.06 -29.79 -41.29
CA PRO A 724 -23.09 -30.85 -42.29
C PRO A 724 -21.98 -31.88 -42.14
N ALA A 725 -20.77 -31.44 -41.76
CA ALA A 725 -19.60 -32.32 -41.68
C ALA A 725 -19.70 -33.32 -40.51
N ASN A 726 -20.14 -32.86 -39.34
CA ASN A 726 -20.30 -33.73 -38.17
C ASN A 726 -21.52 -34.64 -38.29
N ALA A 727 -22.64 -34.13 -38.82
CA ALA A 727 -23.83 -34.94 -39.09
C ALA A 727 -23.51 -36.07 -40.09
N LEU A 728 -22.86 -35.78 -41.22
CA LEU A 728 -22.42 -36.80 -42.18
C LEU A 728 -21.50 -37.85 -41.54
N LYS A 729 -20.58 -37.45 -40.66
CA LYS A 729 -19.67 -38.38 -39.98
C LYS A 729 -20.43 -39.34 -39.05
N ALA A 730 -21.39 -38.82 -38.27
CA ALA A 730 -22.23 -39.61 -37.38
C ALA A 730 -23.12 -40.58 -38.16
N LEU A 731 -23.82 -40.10 -39.19
CA LEU A 731 -24.67 -40.92 -40.05
C LEU A 731 -23.89 -42.03 -40.77
N ASN A 732 -22.71 -41.74 -41.30
CA ASN A 732 -21.84 -42.76 -41.88
C ASN A 732 -21.39 -43.81 -40.86
N SER A 733 -21.21 -43.42 -39.58
CA SER A 733 -20.89 -44.37 -38.52
C SER A 733 -22.08 -45.26 -38.16
N LEU A 734 -23.29 -44.73 -38.19
CA LEU A 734 -24.54 -45.49 -37.95
C LEU A 734 -24.84 -46.45 -39.11
N ALA A 735 -24.71 -45.97 -40.35
CA ALA A 735 -24.86 -46.80 -41.55
C ALA A 735 -23.84 -47.95 -41.59
N LYS A 736 -22.57 -47.70 -41.24
CA LYS A 736 -21.55 -48.76 -41.09
C LYS A 736 -21.85 -49.77 -39.99
N ALA A 737 -22.69 -49.40 -39.02
CA ALA A 737 -23.16 -50.29 -37.96
C ALA A 737 -24.44 -51.04 -38.34
N GLY A 738 -24.90 -50.93 -39.59
CA GLY A 738 -26.07 -51.66 -40.10
C GLY A 738 -27.41 -51.02 -39.72
N ILE A 739 -27.43 -49.76 -39.30
CA ILE A 739 -28.65 -49.04 -38.91
C ILE A 739 -29.15 -48.23 -40.11
N PRO A 740 -30.35 -48.53 -40.64
CA PRO A 740 -30.96 -47.74 -41.71
C PRO A 740 -31.28 -46.32 -41.24
N VAL A 741 -31.14 -45.35 -42.14
CA VAL A 741 -31.42 -43.93 -41.87
C VAL A 741 -32.46 -43.45 -42.87
N SER A 742 -33.46 -42.74 -42.37
CA SER A 742 -34.49 -42.05 -43.14
C SER A 742 -34.33 -40.53 -42.94
N ILE A 743 -34.48 -39.76 -44.03
CA ILE A 743 -34.44 -38.30 -43.97
C ILE A 743 -35.86 -37.76 -43.88
N ASP A 744 -36.13 -37.01 -42.82
CA ASP A 744 -37.45 -36.48 -42.50
C ASP A 744 -37.63 -35.01 -42.91
N ASP A 745 -38.89 -34.56 -43.03
CA ASP A 745 -39.28 -33.19 -43.41
C ASP A 745 -38.68 -32.68 -44.74
N PHE A 746 -38.44 -33.58 -45.71
CA PHE A 746 -37.75 -33.23 -46.94
C PHE A 746 -38.57 -32.26 -47.79
N GLY A 747 -37.96 -31.11 -48.14
CA GLY A 747 -38.54 -30.07 -49.00
C GLY A 747 -39.09 -28.84 -48.25
N SER A 748 -38.95 -28.81 -46.92
CA SER A 748 -39.22 -27.63 -46.09
C SER A 748 -38.04 -26.62 -46.04
N GLY A 749 -36.85 -27.01 -46.54
CA GLY A 749 -35.61 -26.23 -46.49
C GLY A 749 -34.83 -26.13 -47.82
N TYR A 750 -33.68 -25.44 -47.80
CA TYR A 750 -32.78 -25.26 -48.95
C TYR A 750 -31.65 -26.31 -48.98
N SER A 751 -31.93 -27.55 -49.38
CA SER A 751 -30.88 -28.55 -49.61
C SER A 751 -30.16 -28.37 -50.95
N SER A 752 -28.83 -28.49 -50.92
CA SER A 752 -28.04 -28.63 -52.15
C SER A 752 -28.12 -30.08 -52.65
N LEU A 753 -28.47 -30.28 -53.92
CA LEU A 753 -28.46 -31.60 -54.59
C LEU A 753 -27.14 -32.37 -54.41
N SER A 754 -26.03 -31.64 -54.30
CA SER A 754 -24.70 -32.22 -54.05
C SER A 754 -24.57 -32.88 -52.67
N TYR A 755 -25.35 -32.42 -51.70
CA TYR A 755 -25.35 -32.89 -50.32
C TYR A 755 -26.22 -34.13 -50.16
N ILE A 756 -27.43 -34.13 -50.76
CA ILE A 756 -28.34 -35.28 -50.76
C ILE A 756 -27.64 -36.52 -51.31
N LYS A 757 -26.88 -36.39 -52.41
CA LYS A 757 -26.11 -37.50 -53.01
C LYS A 757 -25.10 -38.17 -52.04
N GLN A 758 -24.64 -37.47 -51.00
CA GLN A 758 -23.64 -37.98 -50.06
C GLN A 758 -24.26 -38.65 -48.83
N LEU A 759 -25.58 -38.63 -48.70
CA LEU A 759 -26.26 -39.14 -47.51
C LEU A 759 -26.35 -40.68 -47.55
N PRO A 760 -25.92 -41.37 -46.49
CA PRO A 760 -26.08 -42.82 -46.36
C PRO A 760 -27.51 -43.16 -45.86
N ALA A 761 -28.53 -42.62 -46.54
CA ALA A 761 -29.93 -42.87 -46.24
C ALA A 761 -30.49 -44.00 -47.10
N SER A 762 -31.50 -44.69 -46.60
CA SER A 762 -32.29 -45.70 -47.34
C SER A 762 -33.66 -45.16 -47.76
N GLU A 763 -34.15 -44.13 -47.08
CA GLU A 763 -35.51 -43.62 -47.18
C GLU A 763 -35.49 -42.07 -47.11
N ILE A 764 -36.39 -41.42 -47.86
CA ILE A 764 -36.69 -40.00 -47.78
C ILE A 764 -38.19 -39.82 -47.57
N LYS A 765 -38.55 -39.03 -46.55
CA LYS A 765 -39.93 -38.70 -46.20
C LYS A 765 -40.25 -37.28 -46.70
N ILE A 766 -41.21 -37.18 -47.60
CA ILE A 766 -41.70 -35.92 -48.16
C ILE A 766 -42.64 -35.29 -47.14
N ASP A 767 -42.32 -34.05 -46.75
CA ASP A 767 -43.10 -33.30 -45.76
C ASP A 767 -44.56 -33.08 -46.19
N ARG A 768 -45.44 -33.07 -45.19
CA ARG A 768 -46.88 -32.82 -45.36
C ARG A 768 -47.17 -31.55 -46.15
N SER A 769 -46.40 -30.48 -45.96
CA SER A 769 -46.64 -29.20 -46.63
C SER A 769 -46.58 -29.29 -48.15
N LEU A 770 -45.81 -30.24 -48.70
CA LEU A 770 -45.69 -30.46 -50.14
C LEU A 770 -46.84 -31.27 -50.73
N ILE A 771 -47.54 -32.07 -49.91
CA ILE A 771 -48.60 -32.95 -50.39
C ILE A 771 -50.02 -32.44 -50.08
N THR A 772 -50.16 -31.45 -49.19
CA THR A 772 -51.47 -30.97 -48.68
C THR A 772 -52.40 -30.47 -49.79
N ASP A 773 -51.87 -29.80 -50.82
CA ASP A 773 -52.66 -29.19 -51.91
C ASP A 773 -52.63 -29.99 -53.23
N LEU A 774 -52.09 -31.23 -53.24
CA LEU A 774 -51.92 -32.05 -54.45
C LEU A 774 -53.20 -32.27 -55.25
N ALA A 775 -54.34 -32.42 -54.57
CA ALA A 775 -55.62 -32.61 -55.22
C ALA A 775 -56.10 -31.36 -55.98
N THR A 776 -55.66 -30.16 -55.57
CA THR A 776 -56.22 -28.88 -56.03
C THR A 776 -55.28 -28.01 -56.87
N ARG A 777 -53.96 -28.23 -56.81
CA ARG A 777 -52.95 -27.39 -57.50
C ARG A 777 -52.04 -28.22 -58.40
N GLU A 778 -52.03 -27.92 -59.70
CA GLU A 778 -51.17 -28.63 -60.67
C GLU A 778 -49.68 -28.37 -60.47
N GLU A 779 -49.29 -27.18 -60.00
CA GLU A 779 -47.89 -26.82 -59.72
C GLU A 779 -47.26 -27.73 -58.66
N ASP A 780 -48.00 -28.03 -57.58
CA ASP A 780 -47.53 -28.89 -56.49
C ASP A 780 -47.36 -30.35 -56.95
N ARG A 781 -48.20 -30.81 -57.89
CA ARG A 781 -48.05 -32.14 -58.52
C ARG A 781 -46.72 -32.28 -59.26
N VAL A 782 -46.32 -31.23 -59.99
CA VAL A 782 -45.04 -31.23 -60.72
C VAL A 782 -43.86 -31.28 -59.76
N ILE A 783 -43.91 -30.50 -58.67
CA ILE A 783 -42.86 -30.47 -57.65
C ILE A 783 -42.72 -31.84 -57.00
N VAL A 784 -43.82 -32.42 -56.49
CA VAL A 784 -43.81 -33.73 -55.82
C VAL A 784 -43.37 -34.85 -56.78
N GLN A 785 -43.87 -34.89 -58.01
CA GLN A 785 -43.44 -35.88 -59.01
C GLN A 785 -41.93 -35.78 -59.32
N THR A 786 -41.41 -34.56 -59.43
CA THR A 786 -39.98 -34.33 -59.69
C THR A 786 -39.13 -34.78 -58.51
N THR A 787 -39.58 -34.49 -57.28
CA THR A 787 -38.92 -34.94 -56.05
C THR A 787 -38.89 -36.46 -55.93
N ILE A 788 -40.01 -37.15 -56.20
CA ILE A 788 -40.07 -38.62 -56.21
C ILE A 788 -39.05 -39.20 -57.20
N ASN A 789 -39.08 -38.72 -58.46
CA ASN A 789 -38.19 -39.20 -59.52
C ASN A 789 -36.71 -38.97 -59.19
N MET A 790 -36.39 -37.83 -58.57
CA MET A 790 -35.03 -37.52 -58.11
C MET A 790 -34.58 -38.49 -57.02
N CYS A 791 -35.41 -38.75 -56.01
CA CYS A 791 -35.09 -39.67 -54.92
C CYS A 791 -34.82 -41.08 -55.44
N HIS A 792 -35.68 -41.58 -56.34
CA HIS A 792 -35.47 -42.88 -56.99
C HIS A 792 -34.19 -42.93 -57.82
N SER A 793 -33.87 -41.85 -58.56
CA SER A 793 -32.64 -41.75 -59.34
C SER A 793 -31.37 -41.79 -58.47
N LEU A 794 -31.48 -41.41 -57.20
CA LEU A 794 -30.42 -41.49 -56.20
C LEU A 794 -30.45 -42.80 -55.39
N GLY A 795 -31.44 -43.66 -55.62
CA GLY A 795 -31.58 -44.97 -54.98
C GLY A 795 -32.32 -44.97 -53.63
N TYR A 796 -33.06 -43.91 -53.31
CA TYR A 796 -33.84 -43.81 -52.06
C TYR A 796 -35.27 -44.30 -52.26
N LEU A 797 -35.83 -44.95 -51.22
CA LEU A 797 -37.27 -45.16 -51.11
C LEU A 797 -37.96 -43.86 -50.69
N VAL A 798 -39.18 -43.62 -51.16
CA VAL A 798 -39.92 -42.38 -50.89
C VAL A 798 -41.18 -42.66 -50.08
N VAL A 799 -41.30 -42.01 -48.93
CA VAL A 799 -42.50 -42.00 -48.10
C VAL A 799 -43.17 -40.63 -48.19
N ALA A 800 -44.48 -40.57 -48.42
CA ALA A 800 -45.22 -39.32 -48.33
C ALA A 800 -45.93 -39.23 -46.96
N GLU A 801 -45.70 -38.13 -46.25
CA GLU A 801 -46.20 -37.92 -44.89
C GLU A 801 -47.42 -37.02 -44.81
N GLY A 802 -48.29 -37.28 -43.84
CA GLY A 802 -49.46 -36.45 -43.59
C GLY A 802 -50.58 -36.65 -44.61
N VAL A 803 -50.68 -37.84 -45.22
CA VAL A 803 -51.79 -38.19 -46.13
C VAL A 803 -53.09 -38.33 -45.35
N GLU A 804 -54.08 -37.48 -45.61
CA GLU A 804 -55.35 -37.44 -44.87
C GLU A 804 -56.56 -37.97 -45.67
N ASP A 805 -56.46 -38.08 -46.99
CA ASP A 805 -57.57 -38.45 -47.87
C ASP A 805 -57.15 -39.40 -49.02
N GLU A 806 -58.12 -40.17 -49.53
CA GLU A 806 -57.93 -41.16 -50.61
C GLU A 806 -57.53 -40.55 -51.96
N ALA A 807 -57.93 -39.31 -52.24
CA ALA A 807 -57.62 -38.66 -53.52
C ALA A 807 -56.12 -38.33 -53.59
N THR A 808 -55.56 -37.81 -52.49
CA THR A 808 -54.12 -37.58 -52.34
C THR A 808 -53.34 -38.89 -52.40
N ALA A 809 -53.81 -39.97 -51.74
CA ALA A 809 -53.18 -41.28 -51.82
C ALA A 809 -53.14 -41.85 -53.25
N SER A 810 -54.26 -41.78 -53.97
CA SER A 810 -54.35 -42.25 -55.36
C SER A 810 -53.41 -41.48 -56.30
N LEU A 811 -53.25 -40.17 -56.09
CA LEU A 811 -52.31 -39.35 -56.84
C LEU A 811 -50.86 -39.76 -56.55
N LEU A 812 -50.50 -39.97 -55.29
CA LEU A 812 -49.16 -40.39 -54.89
C LEU A 812 -48.79 -41.77 -55.44
N GLU A 813 -49.73 -42.73 -55.42
CA GLU A 813 -49.56 -44.04 -56.05
C GLU A 813 -49.33 -43.90 -57.57
N GLY A 814 -50.13 -43.07 -58.25
CA GLY A 814 -49.97 -42.79 -59.68
C GLY A 814 -48.66 -42.08 -60.05
N MET A 815 -48.08 -41.33 -59.11
CA MET A 815 -46.77 -40.68 -59.25
C MET A 815 -45.59 -41.62 -58.96
N GLY A 816 -45.86 -42.85 -58.50
CA GLY A 816 -44.85 -43.85 -58.19
C GLY A 816 -44.26 -43.75 -56.78
N CYS A 817 -44.90 -43.05 -55.84
CA CYS A 817 -44.48 -43.05 -54.43
C CYS A 817 -44.42 -44.48 -53.86
N ASP A 818 -43.44 -44.81 -53.02
CA ASP A 818 -43.27 -46.18 -52.52
C ASP A 818 -44.20 -46.47 -51.32
N MET A 819 -44.30 -45.52 -50.39
CA MET A 819 -45.06 -45.69 -49.15
C MET A 819 -45.81 -44.41 -48.74
N ILE A 820 -46.87 -44.57 -47.95
CA ILE A 820 -47.60 -43.45 -47.33
C ILE A 820 -47.72 -43.62 -45.82
N GLN A 821 -47.73 -42.47 -45.16
CA GLN A 821 -48.04 -42.33 -43.74
C GLN A 821 -48.99 -41.15 -43.53
N GLY A 822 -50.00 -41.31 -42.69
CA GLY A 822 -50.92 -40.22 -42.38
C GLY A 822 -52.22 -40.67 -41.72
N TYR A 823 -53.10 -39.71 -41.48
CA TYR A 823 -54.37 -39.95 -40.78
C TYR A 823 -55.38 -40.72 -41.62
N LEU A 824 -55.18 -40.83 -42.93
CA LEU A 824 -55.93 -41.76 -43.78
C LEU A 824 -55.82 -43.21 -43.27
N LEU A 825 -54.63 -43.61 -42.83
CA LEU A 825 -54.39 -44.97 -42.30
C LEU A 825 -54.84 -45.07 -40.85
N SER A 826 -54.18 -44.31 -39.98
CA SER A 826 -54.48 -44.21 -38.56
C SER A 826 -53.77 -42.99 -37.96
N ARG A 827 -54.38 -42.43 -36.92
CA ARG A 827 -53.66 -41.57 -35.98
C ARG A 827 -52.64 -42.42 -35.18
N PRO A 828 -51.63 -41.81 -34.53
CA PRO A 828 -50.72 -42.56 -33.67
C PRO A 828 -51.45 -43.19 -32.47
N LEU A 829 -51.37 -44.51 -32.32
CA LEU A 829 -52.08 -45.29 -31.31
C LEU A 829 -51.13 -45.95 -30.30
N PRO A 830 -51.54 -46.16 -29.02
CA PRO A 830 -50.78 -47.01 -28.11
C PRO A 830 -50.77 -48.46 -28.63
N LEU A 831 -49.76 -49.25 -28.22
CA LEU A 831 -49.52 -50.62 -28.71
C LEU A 831 -50.78 -51.50 -28.69
N GLU A 832 -51.52 -51.51 -27.58
CA GLU A 832 -52.73 -52.33 -27.42
C GLU A 832 -53.79 -52.03 -28.49
N HIS A 833 -54.02 -50.74 -28.77
CA HIS A 833 -54.95 -50.30 -29.80
C HIS A 833 -54.41 -50.55 -31.19
N MET A 834 -53.09 -50.45 -31.38
CA MET A 834 -52.44 -50.75 -32.66
C MET A 834 -52.59 -52.23 -33.05
N LEU A 835 -52.43 -53.16 -32.09
CA LEU A 835 -52.63 -54.59 -32.33
C LEU A 835 -54.07 -54.91 -32.74
N VAL A 836 -55.05 -54.26 -32.12
CA VAL A 836 -56.47 -54.38 -32.50
C VAL A 836 -56.69 -53.82 -33.91
N TRP A 837 -56.13 -52.66 -34.22
CA TRP A 837 -56.24 -52.03 -35.54
C TRP A 837 -55.63 -52.92 -36.65
N LEU A 838 -54.44 -53.48 -36.41
CA LEU A 838 -53.80 -54.45 -37.32
C LEU A 838 -54.64 -55.71 -37.55
N THR A 839 -55.35 -56.18 -36.52
CA THR A 839 -56.21 -57.37 -36.62
C THR A 839 -57.48 -57.06 -37.41
N GLN A 840 -58.10 -55.89 -37.19
CA GLN A 840 -59.33 -55.47 -37.87
C GLN A 840 -59.13 -55.16 -39.36
N LYS A 841 -57.94 -54.70 -39.76
CA LYS A 841 -57.59 -54.41 -41.16
C LYS A 841 -57.33 -55.64 -42.04
N GLY A 842 -57.40 -56.86 -41.49
CA GLY A 842 -57.58 -58.13 -42.22
C GLY A 842 -56.75 -58.32 -43.50
N GLU A 843 -55.58 -58.96 -43.38
CA GLU A 843 -54.69 -59.43 -44.46
C GLU A 843 -54.05 -58.38 -45.39
N THR A 844 -53.02 -57.72 -44.88
CA THR A 844 -51.86 -57.32 -45.71
C THR A 844 -50.65 -57.10 -44.79
N VAL A 845 -50.16 -58.16 -44.13
CA VAL A 845 -48.88 -58.15 -43.37
C VAL A 845 -48.12 -59.46 -43.61
N THR A 846 -46.80 -59.38 -43.74
CA THR A 846 -45.90 -60.49 -44.10
C THR A 846 -45.85 -61.57 -43.01
N LYS A 847 -46.63 -62.65 -43.16
CA LYS A 847 -46.49 -63.88 -42.36
C LYS A 847 -45.51 -64.85 -43.03
N GLN A 848 -44.51 -65.34 -42.30
CA GLN A 848 -43.61 -66.41 -42.79
C GLN A 848 -44.35 -67.75 -42.82
N HIS A 849 -44.30 -68.44 -43.96
CA HIS A 849 -44.48 -69.89 -44.03
C HIS A 849 -43.24 -70.56 -43.41
N ALA A 850 -43.45 -71.44 -42.43
CA ALA A 850 -42.41 -72.34 -41.95
C ALA A 850 -41.96 -73.29 -43.08
N PRO A 851 -40.65 -73.55 -43.27
CA PRO A 851 -40.23 -74.68 -44.08
C PRO A 851 -40.52 -75.97 -43.31
N GLY A 852 -41.21 -76.91 -43.96
CA GLY A 852 -41.46 -78.24 -43.42
C GLY A 852 -40.17 -79.07 -43.35
N GLN A 853 -40.02 -79.76 -42.21
CA GLN A 853 -39.09 -80.85 -41.86
C GLN A 853 -37.59 -80.66 -42.10
#